data_AF-A0A9N8WWS9-F1
#
_entry.id   AF-A0A9N8WWS9-F1
#
_cell.length_a   1.000
_cell.length_b   1.000
_cell.length_c   1.000
_cell.angle_alpha   90.00
_cell.angle_beta   90.00
_cell.angle_gamma   90.00
#
_symmetry.space_group_name_H-M   'P 1'
#
loop_
_entity.id
_entity.type
_entity.pdbx_description
1 polymer ?
#
loop_
_entity_poly.entity_id
_entity_poly.type
_entity_poly.pdbx_seq_one_letter_code
_entity_poly.pdbx_strand_id
1 'polypeptide(L)'
;MTLRLQPVNNDIKGRLALVTGSSGGIGSTVARALASEGCDIAIHYSSNKDKADNLAQELSKTYPSQLFVTVKADLSQRESTRSLVPNLLSQDAVSSKHHAVSILVANAGLGRRIRDVSDIREDDWDEMMEINSRSQFVVTKGCIEGMRKQGWGRVILVGSIAARGSGLNGCHYAASKGALSSMGQNLATLLAPEGITVNIVSPAMIGSTGMIPPPKSETWDKGCDLEGLKETDPGLAIATSVPIHRLGCPDEVCNVIIIDSTGIPGDPPCRRCIEKHQECVLATSRRGGRRIKGQRLSHHRPSNGSHKTPENGTIRQMDTSSRAHAERSRDTEEPSEWLSSHLGSDSNDEEEEEGRDAVQLQGHFTSSDLLNPSDALDLLAHVADMEPESHNRNQPQEAVRQAEGPGRVAGASQGVCNYPPIESGALTLSEASFLIEQYHDNFHIFFPIAYSAIFDYTHLLESIEKEQYLITAILTVATKDDPSWSKAHTACARYMESQISKLIYTGSTTVGAVEALLILAEWAPQPLEEDLMIGCGKEDQGSWMLVGVAIRLAYLQNLEQTGLTQRDGDKTEELSRKRIAWAACYMSDRQVSIRLGKGFWSRGPGPSINLRAADFPYLQTQTLGNDNLALLFQAHLEMTQLFSNAHDILYSSTSHREQLYTGGEYVRYIDDFSAVLRRWKLSWGGLSFIPCVKASLMLSYDFLRLYINAFAFQANLNRIVRRQRKRPAGPLFSELAAAPDARFIYESIDAANSILCTINSFIDPVKVFKYMPLKFYLYVIYAAVFLFKAIFAGAIKPSEARGVRRAIYETISRLQKTSDNQQGLGQRYARSLKLLWLKMLGKSRSQAARAEEPSDSIVAINRAAHQGPMDQNQPTPSSDPFNSFSWKDLHSLGEFISNEETSLFNENFIISPEQDSIQGIEGPDHMDLPFSSYFSAFAANYVQQTGRSTRRVFEESFEEIQATKPINKDSVVHDNAAGPGIAASVILGTLPAEEVPQILVTDNVPPMIQGAKDSFTSWSQVESKILDSLNLEGIPDDHFTHSILNFSVFTLADPVKGLKEMQRTLKPDGLAVISCWKTFGAGQLIHAAQAIVRPDLPPLKLPHPEFFELGVLEKTTAEAGFDSANFKLLEKSIVVSGPELDDGLKKFMLGPLMAPARAGFTEEDEKKWPLAVDEVIKKEVEIHGGVKFDGWVLLVQK
;
A
#
# COMPACT_ATOMS: atom_id res chain seq x y z
N MET A 1 -32.25 32.76 4.09
CA MET A 1 -32.54 32.35 2.70
C MET A 1 -32.78 30.86 2.71
N THR A 2 -33.98 30.39 2.38
CA THR A 2 -34.37 28.99 2.63
C THR A 2 -34.04 28.12 1.43
N LEU A 3 -32.95 27.35 1.52
CA LEU A 3 -32.60 26.35 0.50
C LEU A 3 -33.69 25.27 0.47
N ARG A 4 -34.08 24.86 -0.75
CA ARG A 4 -35.01 23.77 -1.01
C ARG A 4 -34.37 22.82 -2.02
N LEU A 5 -34.66 21.52 -1.91
CA LEU A 5 -34.30 20.55 -2.93
C LEU A 5 -35.11 20.86 -4.21
N GLN A 6 -34.41 21.10 -5.31
CA GLN A 6 -35.02 21.21 -6.64
C GLN A 6 -35.31 19.78 -7.16
N PRO A 7 -36.50 19.49 -7.72
CA PRO A 7 -36.73 18.23 -8.42
C PRO A 7 -35.88 18.19 -9.70
N VAL A 8 -35.35 17.00 -10.05
CA VAL A 8 -34.58 16.82 -11.28
C VAL A 8 -35.48 17.03 -12.48
N ASN A 9 -35.20 18.05 -13.29
CA ASN A 9 -35.87 18.33 -14.55
C ASN A 9 -34.84 18.29 -15.68
N ASN A 10 -34.85 17.20 -16.44
CA ASN A 10 -34.02 16.99 -17.64
C ASN A 10 -34.81 17.09 -18.95
N ASP A 11 -36.10 17.47 -18.91
CA ASP A 11 -36.87 17.67 -20.14
C ASP A 11 -36.29 18.86 -20.93
N ILE A 12 -35.76 18.58 -22.12
CA ILE A 12 -35.20 19.56 -23.06
C ILE A 12 -36.17 19.92 -24.19
N LYS A 13 -37.31 19.25 -24.29
CA LYS A 13 -38.23 19.38 -25.43
C LYS A 13 -38.81 20.79 -25.52
N GLY A 14 -38.84 21.34 -26.73
CA GLY A 14 -39.34 22.68 -27.01
C GLY A 14 -38.49 23.82 -26.44
N ARG A 15 -37.29 23.55 -25.91
CA ARG A 15 -36.34 24.59 -25.47
C ARG A 15 -35.42 25.05 -26.60
N LEU A 16 -34.92 26.29 -26.50
CA LEU A 16 -33.94 26.83 -27.44
C LEU A 16 -32.51 26.40 -27.08
N ALA A 17 -31.84 25.74 -28.02
CA ALA A 17 -30.43 25.36 -27.95
C ALA A 17 -29.57 26.17 -28.93
N LEU A 18 -28.56 26.88 -28.43
CA LEU A 18 -27.52 27.52 -29.24
C LEU A 18 -26.32 26.59 -29.38
N VAL A 19 -26.05 26.11 -30.59
CA VAL A 19 -24.89 25.25 -30.89
C VAL A 19 -23.86 26.07 -31.65
N THR A 20 -22.79 26.48 -30.99
CA THR A 20 -21.77 27.35 -31.60
C THR A 20 -20.94 26.57 -32.64
N GLY A 21 -20.89 27.05 -33.88
CA GLY A 21 -20.09 26.43 -34.94
C GLY A 21 -20.75 25.17 -35.51
N SER A 22 -22.07 25.17 -35.63
CA SER A 22 -22.89 24.06 -36.12
C SER A 22 -23.01 23.98 -37.65
N SER A 23 -22.33 24.86 -38.39
CA SER A 23 -22.19 24.76 -39.86
C SER A 23 -21.29 23.61 -40.34
N GLY A 24 -20.84 22.72 -39.46
CA GLY A 24 -20.07 21.52 -39.79
C GLY A 24 -19.60 20.74 -38.56
N GLY A 25 -18.94 19.60 -38.79
CA GLY A 25 -18.30 18.78 -37.76
C GLY A 25 -19.23 18.40 -36.60
N ILE A 26 -18.65 18.31 -35.40
CA ILE A 26 -19.34 17.96 -34.14
C ILE A 26 -20.59 18.83 -33.93
N GLY A 27 -20.48 20.15 -34.09
CA GLY A 27 -21.60 21.07 -33.92
C GLY A 27 -22.78 20.77 -34.85
N SER A 28 -22.53 20.36 -36.09
CA SER A 28 -23.63 19.98 -37.01
C SER A 28 -24.34 18.69 -36.61
N THR A 29 -23.61 17.71 -36.05
CA THR A 29 -24.21 16.46 -35.53
C THR A 29 -25.01 16.73 -34.26
N VAL A 30 -24.48 17.56 -33.34
CA VAL A 30 -25.18 17.96 -32.10
C VAL A 30 -26.47 18.74 -32.39
N ALA A 31 -26.44 19.66 -33.35
CA ALA A 31 -27.65 20.36 -33.78
C ALA A 31 -28.74 19.41 -34.29
N ARG A 32 -28.37 18.38 -35.06
CA ARG A 32 -29.32 17.37 -35.57
C ARG A 32 -29.95 16.52 -34.48
N ALA A 33 -29.16 16.06 -33.52
CA ALA A 33 -29.66 15.15 -32.50
C ALA A 33 -30.36 15.88 -31.34
N LEU A 34 -30.00 17.14 -31.03
CA LEU A 34 -30.86 17.97 -30.17
C LEU A 34 -32.22 18.26 -30.85
N ALA A 35 -32.25 18.39 -32.19
CA ALA A 35 -33.50 18.49 -32.92
C ALA A 35 -34.31 17.17 -32.88
N SER A 36 -33.68 15.99 -32.92
CA SER A 36 -34.40 14.71 -32.79
C SER A 36 -34.95 14.46 -31.37
N GLU A 37 -34.37 15.06 -30.33
CA GLU A 37 -34.95 15.14 -28.98
C GLU A 37 -36.05 16.22 -28.84
N GLY A 38 -36.34 16.99 -29.89
CA GLY A 38 -37.43 17.96 -29.92
C GLY A 38 -37.06 19.38 -29.49
N CYS A 39 -35.78 19.76 -29.48
CA CYS A 39 -35.35 21.14 -29.22
C CYS A 39 -35.56 22.05 -30.45
N ASP A 40 -35.72 23.34 -30.18
CA ASP A 40 -35.52 24.39 -31.19
C ASP A 40 -34.03 24.74 -31.26
N ILE A 41 -33.45 24.95 -32.44
CA ILE A 41 -32.00 25.11 -32.61
C ILE A 41 -31.63 26.46 -33.25
N ALA A 42 -30.73 27.18 -32.58
CA ALA A 42 -29.99 28.29 -33.15
C ALA A 42 -28.64 27.79 -33.72
N ILE A 43 -28.55 27.79 -35.04
CA ILE A 43 -27.44 27.25 -35.82
C ILE A 43 -26.42 28.37 -36.07
N HIS A 44 -25.32 28.35 -35.33
CA HIS A 44 -24.29 29.39 -35.39
C HIS A 44 -23.23 29.12 -36.45
N TYR A 45 -22.89 30.14 -37.24
CA TYR A 45 -21.78 30.14 -38.18
C TYR A 45 -20.97 31.45 -38.12
N SER A 46 -19.69 31.38 -38.49
CA SER A 46 -18.86 32.58 -38.74
C SER A 46 -18.90 32.96 -40.22
N SER A 47 -18.30 32.12 -41.08
CA SER A 47 -18.17 32.39 -42.53
C SER A 47 -19.11 31.57 -43.41
N ASN A 48 -19.34 30.29 -43.08
CA ASN A 48 -20.08 29.38 -43.96
C ASN A 48 -21.60 29.43 -43.73
N LYS A 49 -22.25 30.46 -44.28
CA LYS A 49 -23.70 30.65 -44.25
C LYS A 49 -24.44 29.48 -44.89
N ASP A 50 -24.03 29.07 -46.09
CA ASP A 50 -24.80 28.11 -46.90
C ASP A 50 -24.95 26.75 -46.21
N LYS A 51 -23.93 26.26 -45.48
CA LYS A 51 -24.06 25.04 -44.67
C LYS A 51 -25.00 25.20 -43.48
N ALA A 52 -25.05 26.38 -42.85
CA ALA A 52 -25.99 26.65 -41.77
C ALA A 52 -27.43 26.73 -42.28
N ASP A 53 -27.66 27.47 -43.38
CA ASP A 53 -28.99 27.63 -43.97
C ASP A 53 -29.51 26.31 -44.56
N ASN A 54 -28.64 25.49 -45.18
CA ASN A 54 -29.01 24.14 -45.63
C ASN A 54 -29.38 23.23 -44.45
N LEU A 55 -28.63 23.28 -43.33
CA LEU A 55 -28.96 22.52 -42.12
C LEU A 55 -30.28 22.98 -41.51
N ALA A 56 -30.56 24.29 -41.48
CA ALA A 56 -31.83 24.84 -41.01
C ALA A 56 -33.00 24.36 -41.88
N GLN A 57 -32.86 24.39 -43.21
CA GLN A 57 -33.87 23.89 -44.14
C GLN A 57 -34.10 22.37 -44.02
N GLU A 58 -33.04 21.60 -43.79
CA GLU A 58 -33.13 20.15 -43.62
C GLU A 58 -33.88 19.80 -42.33
N LEU A 59 -33.50 20.39 -41.20
CA LEU A 59 -34.19 20.18 -39.93
C LEU A 59 -35.64 20.69 -39.96
N SER A 60 -35.92 21.81 -40.64
CA SER A 60 -37.30 22.31 -40.82
C SER A 60 -38.17 21.37 -41.65
N LYS A 61 -37.60 20.59 -42.58
CA LYS A 61 -38.32 19.56 -43.36
C LYS A 61 -38.58 18.31 -42.52
N THR A 62 -37.65 17.90 -41.68
CA THR A 62 -37.77 16.71 -40.82
C THR A 62 -38.65 16.96 -39.59
N TYR A 63 -38.62 18.16 -39.02
CA TYR A 63 -39.26 18.51 -37.75
C TYR A 63 -40.10 19.81 -37.87
N PRO A 64 -41.18 19.83 -38.67
CA PRO A 64 -41.90 21.07 -39.03
C PRO A 64 -42.63 21.80 -37.88
N SER A 65 -42.64 21.25 -36.67
CA SER A 65 -43.17 21.88 -35.44
C SER A 65 -42.10 22.59 -34.60
N GLN A 66 -40.83 22.48 -34.98
CA GLN A 66 -39.68 23.07 -34.28
C GLN A 66 -39.10 24.26 -35.05
N LEU A 67 -38.48 25.16 -34.30
CA LEU A 67 -37.85 26.38 -34.81
C LEU A 67 -36.36 26.12 -35.09
N PHE A 68 -35.94 26.37 -36.33
CA PHE A 68 -34.54 26.30 -36.75
C PHE A 68 -34.14 27.64 -37.37
N VAL A 69 -33.25 28.36 -36.71
CA VAL A 69 -32.78 29.68 -37.16
C VAL A 69 -31.25 29.68 -37.32
N THR A 70 -30.74 30.46 -38.27
CA THR A 70 -29.29 30.65 -38.41
C THR A 70 -28.87 31.98 -37.81
N VAL A 71 -27.68 32.00 -37.20
CA VAL A 71 -27.14 33.22 -36.58
C VAL A 71 -25.65 33.34 -36.89
N LYS A 72 -25.24 34.53 -37.31
CA LYS A 72 -23.85 34.84 -37.67
C LYS A 72 -23.12 35.50 -36.50
N ALA A 73 -21.98 34.94 -36.09
CA ALA A 73 -20.95 35.70 -35.41
C ALA A 73 -19.55 35.16 -35.77
N ASP A 74 -18.62 36.08 -36.03
CA ASP A 74 -17.21 35.77 -35.95
C ASP A 74 -16.78 35.81 -34.47
N LEU A 75 -16.17 34.72 -33.99
CA LEU A 75 -15.71 34.56 -32.61
C LEU A 75 -14.25 34.97 -32.40
N SER A 76 -13.53 35.38 -33.47
CA SER A 76 -12.29 36.15 -33.34
C SER A 76 -12.57 37.61 -32.95
N GLN A 77 -13.79 38.10 -33.21
CA GLN A 77 -14.17 39.49 -33.05
C GLN A 77 -15.02 39.72 -31.79
N ARG A 78 -14.50 40.56 -30.89
CA ARG A 78 -15.08 40.79 -29.54
C ARG A 78 -16.50 41.36 -29.58
N GLU A 79 -16.78 42.36 -30.43
CA GLU A 79 -18.15 42.93 -30.53
C GLU A 79 -19.15 41.98 -31.19
N SER A 80 -18.72 41.27 -32.23
CA SER A 80 -19.50 40.21 -32.87
C SER A 80 -19.89 39.12 -31.85
N THR A 81 -18.94 38.68 -31.03
CA THR A 81 -19.18 37.72 -29.95
C THR A 81 -20.15 38.26 -28.89
N ARG A 82 -19.96 39.52 -28.44
CA ARG A 82 -20.84 40.20 -27.47
C ARG A 82 -22.28 40.31 -28.00
N SER A 83 -22.42 40.54 -29.29
CA SER A 83 -23.72 40.71 -29.97
C SER A 83 -24.41 39.39 -30.32
N LEU A 84 -23.74 38.22 -30.27
CA LEU A 84 -24.30 36.94 -30.71
C LEU A 84 -25.62 36.58 -29.99
N VAL A 85 -25.64 36.58 -28.67
CA VAL A 85 -26.84 36.20 -27.90
C VAL A 85 -27.95 37.27 -28.00
N PRO A 86 -27.66 38.58 -27.87
CA PRO A 86 -28.65 39.63 -28.15
C PRO A 86 -29.26 39.53 -29.56
N ASN A 87 -28.44 39.43 -30.61
CA ASN A 87 -28.90 39.38 -32.00
C ASN A 87 -29.69 38.11 -32.34
N LEU A 88 -29.45 37.00 -31.61
CA LEU A 88 -30.27 35.80 -31.70
C LEU A 88 -31.64 36.01 -31.07
N LEU A 89 -31.68 36.52 -29.84
CA LEU A 89 -32.92 36.72 -29.09
C LEU A 89 -33.79 37.86 -29.65
N SER A 90 -33.20 38.77 -30.43
CA SER A 90 -33.92 39.84 -31.14
C SER A 90 -34.45 39.44 -32.52
N GLN A 91 -34.30 38.19 -32.97
CA GLN A 91 -34.98 37.73 -34.19
C GLN A 91 -36.47 37.52 -33.91
N ASP A 92 -37.35 38.00 -34.79
CA ASP A 92 -38.82 37.91 -34.58
C ASP A 92 -39.28 36.47 -34.31
N ALA A 93 -38.80 35.51 -35.11
CA ALA A 93 -39.13 34.09 -34.97
C ALA A 93 -38.61 33.44 -33.68
N VAL A 94 -37.58 34.02 -33.04
CA VAL A 94 -37.05 33.57 -31.75
C VAL A 94 -37.81 34.24 -30.61
N SER A 95 -37.89 35.57 -30.62
CA SER A 95 -38.54 36.38 -29.57
C SER A 95 -40.02 36.06 -29.37
N SER A 96 -40.72 35.60 -30.41
CA SER A 96 -42.12 35.15 -30.34
C SER A 96 -42.33 33.82 -29.61
N LYS A 97 -41.27 33.03 -29.38
CA LYS A 97 -41.33 31.70 -28.73
C LYS A 97 -40.42 31.59 -27.50
N HIS A 98 -39.33 32.37 -27.44
CA HIS A 98 -38.24 32.25 -26.46
C HIS A 98 -37.79 33.60 -25.92
N HIS A 99 -37.56 33.66 -24.61
CA HIS A 99 -36.97 34.83 -23.93
C HIS A 99 -35.52 34.62 -23.50
N ALA A 100 -34.97 33.42 -23.69
CA ALA A 100 -33.60 33.06 -23.37
C ALA A 100 -33.13 31.82 -24.15
N VAL A 101 -31.81 31.67 -24.27
CA VAL A 101 -31.17 30.41 -24.65
C VAL A 101 -31.11 29.51 -23.42
N SER A 102 -31.85 28.40 -23.42
CA SER A 102 -31.88 27.45 -22.29
C SER A 102 -30.72 26.44 -22.34
N ILE A 103 -30.24 26.10 -23.53
CA ILE A 103 -29.15 25.14 -23.74
C ILE A 103 -28.04 25.82 -24.57
N LEU A 104 -26.80 25.80 -24.09
CA LEU A 104 -25.64 26.29 -24.82
C LEU A 104 -24.64 25.16 -25.04
N VAL A 105 -24.36 24.84 -26.31
CA VAL A 105 -23.22 24.01 -26.69
C VAL A 105 -22.11 24.91 -27.23
N ALA A 106 -21.11 25.16 -26.38
CA ALA A 106 -19.89 25.88 -26.69
C ALA A 106 -18.90 24.95 -27.43
N ASN A 107 -19.21 24.67 -28.70
CA ASN A 107 -18.49 23.78 -29.61
C ASN A 107 -17.48 24.49 -30.52
N ALA A 108 -17.68 25.77 -30.82
CA ALA A 108 -16.81 26.49 -31.75
C ALA A 108 -15.37 26.59 -31.22
N GLY A 109 -14.39 26.45 -32.11
CA GLY A 109 -12.98 26.53 -31.74
C GLY A 109 -12.04 26.52 -32.94
N LEU A 110 -10.83 27.03 -32.72
CA LEU A 110 -9.69 26.94 -33.63
C LEU A 110 -8.78 25.79 -33.19
N GLY A 111 -8.21 25.06 -34.15
CA GLY A 111 -7.46 23.83 -33.92
C GLY A 111 -6.11 23.76 -34.65
N ARG A 112 -5.46 24.92 -34.87
CA ARG A 112 -4.16 25.03 -35.54
C ARG A 112 -3.14 24.09 -34.85
N ARG A 113 -2.23 23.50 -35.64
CA ARG A 113 -1.18 22.59 -35.15
C ARG A 113 0.18 23.23 -35.39
N ILE A 114 0.77 23.77 -34.33
CA ILE A 114 2.13 24.31 -34.30
C ILE A 114 2.80 23.66 -33.09
N ARG A 115 3.79 22.78 -33.32
CA ARG A 115 4.32 21.90 -32.26
C ARG A 115 5.55 22.44 -31.57
N ASP A 116 6.50 22.98 -32.33
CA ASP A 116 7.64 23.65 -31.73
C ASP A 116 7.14 24.93 -31.05
N VAL A 117 7.78 25.31 -29.95
CA VAL A 117 7.44 26.54 -29.23
C VAL A 117 8.00 27.78 -29.94
N SER A 118 9.09 27.63 -30.71
CA SER A 118 9.70 28.69 -31.51
C SER A 118 8.83 29.11 -32.71
N ASP A 119 8.01 28.20 -33.23
CA ASP A 119 7.09 28.46 -34.36
C ASP A 119 5.77 29.15 -33.92
N ILE A 120 5.45 29.20 -32.62
CA ILE A 120 4.20 29.78 -32.11
C ILE A 120 4.38 31.28 -31.97
N ARG A 121 3.76 32.06 -32.86
CA ARG A 121 3.72 33.53 -32.73
C ARG A 121 2.79 33.96 -31.59
N GLU A 122 3.02 35.17 -31.08
CA GLU A 122 2.07 35.82 -30.18
C GLU A 122 0.69 35.98 -30.83
N ASP A 123 0.62 36.25 -32.14
CA ASP A 123 -0.63 36.27 -32.91
C ASP A 123 -1.37 34.92 -32.89
N ASP A 124 -0.64 33.80 -33.06
CA ASP A 124 -1.20 32.45 -33.00
C ASP A 124 -1.73 32.12 -31.60
N TRP A 125 -1.03 32.57 -30.55
CA TRP A 125 -1.44 32.42 -29.17
C TRP A 125 -2.71 33.20 -28.86
N ASP A 126 -2.76 34.49 -29.23
CA ASP A 126 -3.89 35.38 -28.94
C ASP A 126 -5.14 35.01 -29.76
N GLU A 127 -5.00 34.63 -31.04
CA GLU A 127 -6.13 34.11 -31.83
C GLU A 127 -6.70 32.83 -31.19
N MET A 128 -5.83 31.92 -30.73
CA MET A 128 -6.24 30.68 -30.06
C MET A 128 -6.97 30.96 -28.75
N MET A 129 -6.46 31.86 -27.92
CA MET A 129 -7.04 32.22 -26.62
C MET A 129 -8.35 33.01 -26.76
N GLU A 130 -8.44 33.91 -27.74
CA GLU A 130 -9.68 34.64 -28.04
C GLU A 130 -10.79 33.68 -28.50
N ILE A 131 -10.52 32.81 -29.47
CA ILE A 131 -11.53 31.91 -30.04
C ILE A 131 -11.89 30.76 -29.08
N ASN A 132 -10.91 30.03 -28.52
CA ASN A 132 -11.19 28.83 -27.73
C ASN A 132 -11.59 29.09 -26.27
N SER A 133 -11.25 30.26 -25.72
CA SER A 133 -11.49 30.57 -24.30
C SER A 133 -12.32 31.84 -24.10
N ARG A 134 -11.84 33.01 -24.56
CA ARG A 134 -12.52 34.29 -24.26
C ARG A 134 -13.91 34.37 -24.91
N SER A 135 -14.04 33.95 -26.17
CA SER A 135 -15.33 34.03 -26.85
C SER A 135 -16.37 33.10 -26.21
N GLN A 136 -15.96 31.89 -25.81
CA GLN A 136 -16.81 30.92 -25.13
C GLN A 136 -17.28 31.48 -23.77
N PHE A 137 -16.39 32.11 -22.99
CA PHE A 137 -16.77 32.84 -21.77
C PHE A 137 -17.83 33.92 -22.04
N VAL A 138 -17.65 34.75 -23.08
CA VAL A 138 -18.59 35.84 -23.40
C VAL A 138 -19.95 35.29 -23.82
N VAL A 139 -20.01 34.23 -24.64
CA VAL A 139 -21.27 33.59 -25.04
C VAL A 139 -21.95 32.92 -23.84
N THR A 140 -21.21 32.19 -23.00
CA THR A 140 -21.76 31.60 -21.76
C THR A 140 -22.32 32.69 -20.83
N LYS A 141 -21.59 33.79 -20.63
CA LYS A 141 -22.05 34.96 -19.85
C LYS A 141 -23.33 35.56 -20.43
N GLY A 142 -23.48 35.60 -21.76
CA GLY A 142 -24.69 36.07 -22.43
C GLY A 142 -25.93 35.22 -22.15
N CYS A 143 -25.77 33.90 -21.98
CA CYS A 143 -26.90 32.99 -21.72
C CYS A 143 -27.31 32.93 -20.24
N ILE A 144 -26.36 33.03 -19.29
CA ILE A 144 -26.59 32.80 -17.85
C ILE A 144 -27.76 33.60 -17.29
N GLU A 145 -27.88 34.89 -17.62
CA GLU A 145 -28.94 35.76 -17.08
C GLU A 145 -30.35 35.35 -17.54
N GLY A 146 -30.47 34.72 -18.71
CA GLY A 146 -31.72 34.12 -19.18
C GLY A 146 -32.02 32.79 -18.48
N MET A 147 -31.02 31.92 -18.36
CA MET A 147 -31.12 30.63 -17.65
C MET A 147 -31.52 30.83 -16.17
N ARG A 148 -30.98 31.85 -15.50
CA ARG A 148 -31.35 32.26 -14.14
C ARG A 148 -32.84 32.59 -13.99
N LYS A 149 -33.38 33.37 -14.93
CA LYS A 149 -34.80 33.75 -14.95
C LYS A 149 -35.72 32.56 -15.24
N GLN A 150 -35.21 31.53 -15.91
CA GLN A 150 -35.90 30.25 -16.11
C GLN A 150 -35.76 29.27 -14.93
N GLY A 151 -34.85 29.54 -13.97
CA GLY A 151 -34.45 28.59 -12.92
C GLY A 151 -33.88 27.28 -13.49
N TRP A 152 -33.37 27.32 -14.72
CA TRP A 152 -32.98 26.14 -15.49
C TRP A 152 -31.97 26.52 -16.58
N GLY A 153 -30.90 25.74 -16.70
CA GLY A 153 -29.98 25.85 -17.83
C GLY A 153 -29.12 24.61 -18.03
N ARG A 154 -28.60 24.44 -19.24
CA ARG A 154 -27.56 23.45 -19.58
C ARG A 154 -26.47 24.11 -20.40
N VAL A 155 -25.23 24.10 -19.91
CA VAL A 155 -24.05 24.57 -20.64
C VAL A 155 -23.10 23.39 -20.87
N ILE A 156 -22.74 23.15 -22.12
CA ILE A 156 -21.83 22.09 -22.53
C ILE A 156 -20.64 22.73 -23.23
N LEU A 157 -19.45 22.67 -22.61
CA LEU A 157 -18.21 23.15 -23.18
C LEU A 157 -17.48 22.01 -23.91
N VAL A 158 -17.15 22.19 -25.18
CA VAL A 158 -16.33 21.23 -25.93
C VAL A 158 -14.85 21.54 -25.68
N GLY A 159 -14.32 20.92 -24.64
CA GLY A 159 -12.91 20.90 -24.28
C GLY A 159 -12.07 20.05 -25.25
N SER A 160 -11.02 19.43 -24.73
CA SER A 160 -10.22 18.42 -25.43
C SER A 160 -9.33 17.70 -24.41
N ILE A 161 -8.88 16.48 -24.70
CA ILE A 161 -7.84 15.83 -23.88
C ILE A 161 -6.56 16.68 -23.75
N ALA A 162 -6.29 17.56 -24.74
CA ALA A 162 -5.18 18.52 -24.72
C ALA A 162 -5.20 19.50 -23.53
N ALA A 163 -6.35 19.67 -22.87
CA ALA A 163 -6.46 20.48 -21.64
C ALA A 163 -5.57 19.97 -20.48
N ARG A 164 -5.06 18.73 -20.56
CA ARG A 164 -4.13 18.13 -19.59
C ARG A 164 -2.64 18.41 -19.91
N GLY A 165 -2.34 19.31 -20.84
CA GLY A 165 -0.98 19.65 -21.28
C GLY A 165 -0.38 18.70 -22.32
N SER A 166 -0.94 17.50 -22.51
CA SER A 166 -0.51 16.53 -23.52
C SER A 166 -1.36 16.58 -24.79
N GLY A 167 -0.76 16.89 -25.94
CA GLY A 167 -1.49 16.94 -27.21
C GLY A 167 -0.62 17.14 -28.45
N LEU A 168 -1.18 16.85 -29.63
CA LEU A 168 -0.45 16.91 -30.91
C LEU A 168 -0.40 18.31 -31.54
N ASN A 169 -1.09 19.29 -30.95
CA ASN A 169 -1.41 20.60 -31.54
C ASN A 169 -0.50 21.77 -31.12
N GLY A 170 0.19 21.66 -29.98
CA GLY A 170 1.00 22.74 -29.41
C GLY A 170 0.52 23.24 -28.03
N CYS A 171 1.39 23.95 -27.32
CA CYS A 171 1.10 24.45 -25.97
C CYS A 171 0.00 25.52 -25.94
N HIS A 172 -0.06 26.41 -26.93
CA HIS A 172 -1.10 27.44 -27.09
C HIS A 172 -2.53 26.82 -27.16
N TYR A 173 -2.73 25.79 -27.98
CA TYR A 173 -4.00 25.05 -28.04
C TYR A 173 -4.32 24.35 -26.71
N ALA A 174 -3.33 23.67 -26.11
CA ALA A 174 -3.48 22.99 -24.83
C ALA A 174 -3.88 23.96 -23.70
N ALA A 175 -3.21 25.12 -23.60
CA ALA A 175 -3.53 26.18 -22.65
C ALA A 175 -4.95 26.72 -22.85
N SER A 176 -5.36 26.97 -24.11
CA SER A 176 -6.71 27.47 -24.42
C SER A 176 -7.82 26.52 -23.99
N LYS A 177 -7.62 25.20 -24.15
CA LYS A 177 -8.56 24.16 -23.70
C LYS A 177 -8.46 23.91 -22.20
N GLY A 178 -7.28 24.08 -21.58
CA GLY A 178 -7.11 24.08 -20.13
C GLY A 178 -7.89 25.22 -19.45
N ALA A 179 -7.78 26.44 -19.97
CA ALA A 179 -8.53 27.61 -19.51
C ALA A 179 -10.06 27.40 -19.64
N LEU A 180 -10.52 26.87 -20.79
CA LEU A 180 -11.93 26.49 -21.00
C LEU A 180 -12.41 25.44 -19.98
N SER A 181 -11.59 24.43 -19.66
CA SER A 181 -11.92 23.40 -18.68
C SER A 181 -11.96 23.94 -17.25
N SER A 182 -11.01 24.79 -16.86
CA SER A 182 -11.00 25.44 -15.53
C SER A 182 -12.22 26.35 -15.34
N MET A 183 -12.56 27.14 -16.36
CA MET A 183 -13.77 27.96 -16.38
C MET A 183 -15.04 27.11 -16.20
N GLY A 184 -15.16 26.01 -16.94
CA GLY A 184 -16.32 25.11 -16.83
C GLY A 184 -16.50 24.52 -15.44
N GLN A 185 -15.41 24.07 -14.81
CA GLN A 185 -15.43 23.54 -13.44
C GLN A 185 -15.87 24.59 -12.41
N ASN A 186 -15.35 25.82 -12.51
CA ASN A 186 -15.74 26.90 -11.62
C ASN A 186 -17.22 27.29 -11.76
N LEU A 187 -17.70 27.43 -13.01
CA LEU A 187 -19.10 27.78 -13.28
C LEU A 187 -20.07 26.66 -12.87
N ALA A 188 -19.66 25.39 -12.96
CA ALA A 188 -20.48 24.25 -12.51
C ALA A 188 -20.82 24.34 -11.02
N THR A 189 -19.83 24.62 -10.17
CA THR A 189 -20.05 24.79 -8.72
C THR A 189 -20.84 26.06 -8.41
N LEU A 190 -20.59 27.16 -9.14
CA LEU A 190 -21.22 28.45 -8.88
C LEU A 190 -22.72 28.50 -9.25
N LEU A 191 -23.10 27.87 -10.37
CA LEU A 191 -24.44 28.03 -10.95
C LEU A 191 -25.41 26.86 -10.65
N ALA A 192 -24.91 25.73 -10.11
CA ALA A 192 -25.77 24.60 -9.72
C ALA A 192 -26.93 24.98 -8.76
N PRO A 193 -26.76 25.85 -7.75
CA PRO A 193 -27.87 26.30 -6.90
C PRO A 193 -28.97 27.08 -7.64
N GLU A 194 -28.67 27.59 -8.83
CA GLU A 194 -29.57 28.37 -9.69
C GLU A 194 -30.34 27.48 -10.70
N GLY A 195 -30.15 26.15 -10.66
CA GLY A 195 -30.75 25.20 -11.60
C GLY A 195 -30.00 25.04 -12.93
N ILE A 196 -28.78 25.59 -13.02
CA ILE A 196 -27.97 25.62 -14.24
C ILE A 196 -26.80 24.64 -14.08
N THR A 197 -26.69 23.66 -14.97
CA THR A 197 -25.51 22.76 -15.00
C THR A 197 -24.49 23.23 -16.03
N VAL A 198 -23.21 23.02 -15.73
CA VAL A 198 -22.10 23.28 -16.66
C VAL A 198 -21.23 22.03 -16.74
N ASN A 199 -21.14 21.44 -17.93
CA ASN A 199 -20.44 20.20 -18.20
C ASN A 199 -19.36 20.40 -19.28
N ILE A 200 -18.33 19.56 -19.27
CA ILE A 200 -17.21 19.63 -20.22
C ILE A 200 -17.05 18.28 -20.91
N VAL A 201 -17.31 18.23 -22.22
CA VAL A 201 -16.99 17.07 -23.05
C VAL A 201 -15.60 17.27 -23.63
N SER A 202 -14.71 16.28 -23.53
CA SER A 202 -13.29 16.40 -23.91
C SER A 202 -12.90 15.42 -25.03
N PRO A 203 -13.15 15.75 -26.31
CA PRO A 203 -12.77 14.89 -27.42
C PRO A 203 -11.25 14.68 -27.56
N ALA A 204 -10.91 13.52 -28.12
CA ALA A 204 -9.58 13.13 -28.55
C ALA A 204 -9.46 13.27 -30.09
N MET A 205 -8.96 12.24 -30.77
CA MET A 205 -8.76 12.24 -32.22
C MET A 205 -10.08 11.98 -32.98
N ILE A 206 -10.82 13.04 -33.33
CA ILE A 206 -12.10 12.94 -34.05
C ILE A 206 -11.92 13.22 -35.54
N GLY A 207 -12.17 12.20 -36.37
CA GLY A 207 -12.16 12.29 -37.84
C GLY A 207 -13.36 13.05 -38.41
N SER A 208 -13.33 13.34 -39.71
CA SER A 208 -14.38 14.08 -40.44
C SER A 208 -14.67 15.50 -39.91
N THR A 209 -13.82 16.03 -39.03
CA THR A 209 -13.85 17.40 -38.50
C THR A 209 -13.06 18.40 -39.35
N GLY A 210 -12.17 17.91 -40.22
CA GLY A 210 -11.16 18.72 -40.91
C GLY A 210 -9.88 18.99 -40.09
N MET A 211 -9.86 18.70 -38.78
CA MET A 211 -8.68 18.86 -37.93
C MET A 211 -7.65 17.72 -38.06
N ILE A 212 -8.10 16.55 -38.52
CA ILE A 212 -7.27 15.35 -38.71
C ILE A 212 -7.56 14.84 -40.13
N PRO A 213 -6.55 14.58 -40.97
CA PRO A 213 -6.76 13.99 -42.28
C PRO A 213 -7.32 12.57 -42.13
N PRO A 214 -8.22 12.12 -43.04
CA PRO A 214 -8.62 10.72 -43.06
C PRO A 214 -7.39 9.83 -43.37
N PRO A 215 -7.32 8.60 -42.83
CA PRO A 215 -6.38 7.59 -43.31
C PRO A 215 -6.52 7.39 -44.82
N LYS A 216 -5.39 7.24 -45.52
CA LYS A 216 -5.32 6.86 -46.94
C LYS A 216 -5.35 5.34 -47.10
N SER A 217 -4.79 4.60 -46.14
CA SER A 217 -4.87 3.15 -46.00
C SER A 217 -5.68 2.75 -44.77
N GLU A 218 -6.37 1.61 -44.84
CA GLU A 218 -7.06 0.98 -43.69
C GLU A 218 -6.20 -0.09 -43.00
N THR A 219 -5.03 -0.41 -43.56
CA THR A 219 -4.12 -1.47 -43.07
C THR A 219 -2.70 -0.97 -42.85
N TRP A 220 -2.03 -1.55 -41.84
CA TRP A 220 -0.64 -1.32 -41.47
C TRP A 220 -0.04 -2.59 -40.85
N ASP A 221 1.28 -2.73 -40.93
CA ASP A 221 2.00 -3.85 -40.32
C ASP A 221 2.38 -3.57 -38.86
N LYS A 222 2.43 -4.63 -38.03
CA LYS A 222 2.80 -4.54 -36.61
C LYS A 222 4.26 -4.12 -36.33
N GLY A 223 5.07 -3.97 -37.39
CA GLY A 223 6.43 -3.46 -37.34
C GLY A 223 6.70 -2.37 -38.39
N CYS A 224 5.66 -1.68 -38.87
CA CYS A 224 5.88 -0.50 -39.73
C CYS A 224 6.56 0.63 -38.95
N ASP A 225 7.44 1.37 -39.62
CA ASP A 225 8.01 2.59 -39.06
C ASP A 225 6.92 3.66 -38.91
N LEU A 226 6.68 4.09 -37.67
CA LEU A 226 5.68 5.10 -37.35
C LEU A 226 6.12 6.53 -37.71
N GLU A 227 7.41 6.80 -37.94
CA GLU A 227 7.85 8.11 -38.45
C GLU A 227 7.60 8.21 -39.96
N GLY A 228 8.09 7.26 -40.77
CA GLY A 228 7.77 7.18 -42.19
C GLY A 228 6.26 7.06 -42.48
N LEU A 229 5.48 6.45 -41.58
CA LEU A 229 4.02 6.45 -41.68
C LEU A 229 3.40 7.83 -41.42
N LYS A 230 3.98 8.68 -40.55
CA LYS A 230 3.49 10.06 -40.35
C LYS A 230 3.73 10.96 -41.57
N GLU A 231 4.79 10.71 -42.33
CA GLU A 231 5.08 11.45 -43.57
C GLU A 231 4.14 11.00 -44.70
N THR A 232 3.94 9.69 -44.84
CA THR A 232 3.18 9.10 -45.96
C THR A 232 1.66 9.08 -45.72
N ASP A 233 1.20 8.72 -44.53
CA ASP A 233 -0.22 8.70 -44.13
C ASP A 233 -0.40 9.17 -42.66
N PRO A 234 -0.37 10.50 -42.42
CA PRO A 234 -0.57 11.05 -41.08
C PRO A 234 -1.95 10.76 -40.48
N GLY A 235 -2.96 10.43 -41.31
CA GLY A 235 -4.28 10.03 -40.82
C GLY A 235 -4.24 8.65 -40.18
N LEU A 236 -3.62 7.70 -40.87
CA LEU A 236 -3.39 6.35 -40.35
C LEU A 236 -2.42 6.36 -39.16
N ALA A 237 -1.30 7.09 -39.23
CA ALA A 237 -0.33 7.15 -38.13
C ALA A 237 -0.91 7.74 -36.84
N ILE A 238 -1.89 8.64 -36.93
CA ILE A 238 -2.66 9.09 -35.76
C ILE A 238 -3.64 7.98 -35.33
N ALA A 239 -4.37 7.36 -36.25
CA ALA A 239 -5.33 6.29 -35.93
C ALA A 239 -4.69 5.08 -35.24
N THR A 240 -3.52 4.60 -35.71
CA THR A 240 -2.78 3.48 -35.11
C THR A 240 -2.30 3.79 -33.71
N SER A 241 -1.89 5.03 -33.44
CA SER A 241 -1.45 5.50 -32.11
C SER A 241 -2.57 5.54 -31.06
N VAL A 242 -3.85 5.56 -31.48
CA VAL A 242 -4.97 5.40 -30.55
C VAL A 242 -5.08 3.92 -30.15
N PRO A 243 -5.21 3.54 -28.87
CA PRO A 243 -5.35 2.13 -28.43
C PRO A 243 -6.58 1.38 -28.96
N ILE A 244 -7.41 2.05 -29.77
CA ILE A 244 -8.63 1.51 -30.40
C ILE A 244 -8.43 1.32 -31.93
N HIS A 245 -7.25 1.72 -32.42
CA HIS A 245 -6.77 1.71 -33.81
C HIS A 245 -7.73 2.32 -34.85
N ARG A 246 -8.47 3.36 -34.45
CA ARG A 246 -9.27 4.21 -35.33
C ARG A 246 -9.42 5.61 -34.73
N LEU A 247 -9.83 6.57 -35.57
CA LEU A 247 -10.35 7.85 -35.12
C LEU A 247 -11.76 7.68 -34.52
N GLY A 248 -12.17 8.61 -33.66
CA GLY A 248 -13.57 8.78 -33.25
C GLY A 248 -14.38 9.51 -34.33
N CYS A 249 -15.71 9.38 -34.32
CA CYS A 249 -16.59 10.16 -35.20
C CYS A 249 -17.38 11.25 -34.45
N PRO A 250 -17.90 12.28 -35.13
CA PRO A 250 -18.72 13.33 -34.53
C PRO A 250 -19.93 12.82 -33.73
N ASP A 251 -20.55 11.72 -34.18
CA ASP A 251 -21.69 11.06 -33.51
C ASP A 251 -21.31 10.50 -32.13
N GLU A 252 -20.09 10.01 -31.94
CA GLU A 252 -19.62 9.52 -30.64
C GLU A 252 -19.47 10.66 -29.63
N VAL A 253 -19.06 11.85 -30.07
CA VAL A 253 -19.06 13.06 -29.24
C VAL A 253 -20.49 13.53 -28.96
N CYS A 254 -21.35 13.47 -29.98
CA CYS A 254 -22.75 13.87 -29.89
C CYS A 254 -23.55 13.03 -28.86
N ASN A 255 -23.34 11.72 -28.83
CA ASN A 255 -23.99 10.82 -27.87
C ASN A 255 -23.66 11.21 -26.42
N VAL A 256 -22.40 11.58 -26.13
CA VAL A 256 -21.98 12.05 -24.80
C VAL A 256 -22.63 13.38 -24.41
N ILE A 257 -22.94 14.24 -25.39
CA ILE A 257 -23.63 15.53 -25.16
C ILE A 257 -25.12 15.34 -24.86
N ILE A 258 -25.74 14.26 -25.36
CA ILE A 258 -27.20 14.03 -25.30
C ILE A 258 -27.61 13.03 -24.21
N ILE A 259 -26.66 12.29 -23.63
CA ILE A 259 -26.90 11.35 -22.51
C ILE A 259 -27.62 12.01 -21.29
N ASP A 260 -27.56 13.34 -21.12
CA ASP A 260 -28.27 14.07 -20.05
C ASP A 260 -29.80 14.20 -20.28
N SER A 261 -30.36 13.91 -21.47
CA SER A 261 -31.73 14.31 -21.82
C SER A 261 -32.85 13.30 -21.52
N THR A 262 -32.72 12.04 -21.93
CA THR A 262 -33.88 11.13 -22.08
C THR A 262 -33.63 9.64 -21.77
N GLY A 263 -32.41 9.25 -21.39
CA GLY A 263 -32.03 7.82 -21.33
C GLY A 263 -32.23 7.14 -19.98
N ILE A 264 -33.08 6.11 -19.93
CA ILE A 264 -32.88 4.97 -19.01
C ILE A 264 -31.75 4.11 -19.62
N PRO A 265 -30.60 3.90 -18.94
CA PRO A 265 -29.51 3.12 -19.51
C PRO A 265 -29.78 1.61 -19.41
N GLY A 266 -29.78 0.89 -20.53
CA GLY A 266 -29.74 -0.58 -20.55
C GLY A 266 -30.40 -1.24 -21.75
N ASP A 267 -31.64 -0.88 -22.05
CA ASP A 267 -32.49 -1.67 -22.95
C ASP A 267 -32.22 -1.46 -24.46
N PRO A 268 -32.06 -2.54 -25.25
CA PRO A 268 -32.21 -2.50 -26.69
C PRO A 268 -33.70 -2.57 -27.11
N PRO A 269 -34.09 -1.99 -28.25
CA PRO A 269 -33.25 -1.30 -29.21
C PRO A 269 -32.93 0.14 -28.80
N CYS A 270 -31.64 0.49 -28.81
CA CYS A 270 -31.23 1.89 -28.59
C CYS A 270 -31.80 2.80 -29.70
N ARG A 271 -32.06 4.07 -29.38
CA ARG A 271 -32.72 5.04 -30.28
C ARG A 271 -32.13 5.07 -31.71
N ARG A 272 -30.80 5.03 -31.82
CA ARG A 272 -30.06 4.99 -33.10
C ARG A 272 -30.41 3.79 -33.98
N CYS A 273 -30.75 2.65 -33.39
CA CYS A 273 -31.16 1.44 -34.09
C CYS A 273 -32.64 1.49 -34.51
N ILE A 274 -33.51 2.05 -33.67
CA ILE A 274 -34.91 2.34 -34.01
C ILE A 274 -34.96 3.28 -35.23
N GLU A 275 -34.28 4.42 -35.14
CA GLU A 275 -34.25 5.50 -36.16
C GLU A 275 -33.66 5.05 -37.50
N LYS A 276 -32.80 4.02 -37.51
CA LYS A 276 -32.16 3.48 -38.73
C LYS A 276 -32.77 2.16 -39.22
N HIS A 277 -33.83 1.67 -38.56
CA HIS A 277 -34.42 0.34 -38.78
C HIS A 277 -33.37 -0.79 -38.80
N GLN A 278 -32.37 -0.69 -37.90
CA GLN A 278 -31.30 -1.67 -37.76
C GLN A 278 -31.53 -2.52 -36.52
N GLU A 279 -31.25 -3.83 -36.64
CA GLU A 279 -31.22 -4.72 -35.49
C GLU A 279 -30.23 -4.20 -34.44
N CYS A 280 -30.67 -4.08 -33.18
CA CYS A 280 -29.84 -3.54 -32.11
C CYS A 280 -28.93 -4.61 -31.50
N VAL A 281 -28.10 -5.22 -32.35
CA VAL A 281 -27.09 -6.20 -31.94
C VAL A 281 -26.07 -5.51 -31.02
N LEU A 282 -26.15 -5.80 -29.72
CA LEU A 282 -25.17 -5.33 -28.74
C LEU A 282 -23.81 -5.95 -29.08
N ALA A 283 -22.87 -5.11 -29.51
CA ALA A 283 -21.58 -5.57 -30.00
C ALA A 283 -20.73 -6.16 -28.86
N THR A 284 -20.40 -7.45 -28.95
CA THR A 284 -19.44 -8.09 -28.07
C THR A 284 -18.06 -7.42 -28.23
N SER A 285 -17.45 -7.05 -27.11
CA SER A 285 -16.27 -6.19 -27.10
C SER A 285 -15.05 -6.85 -27.76
N ARG A 286 -14.52 -6.22 -28.81
CA ARG A 286 -13.22 -6.58 -29.40
C ARG A 286 -12.01 -5.90 -28.73
N ARG A 287 -12.17 -5.31 -27.53
CA ARG A 287 -11.05 -4.78 -26.72
C ARG A 287 -10.66 -5.78 -25.62
N GLY A 288 -9.97 -6.82 -26.05
CA GLY A 288 -9.45 -7.93 -25.22
C GLY A 288 -8.42 -8.76 -25.98
N GLY A 289 -7.53 -8.08 -26.72
CA GLY A 289 -6.62 -8.72 -27.68
C GLY A 289 -5.40 -9.36 -27.03
N ARG A 290 -5.47 -10.67 -26.71
CA ARG A 290 -4.33 -11.48 -26.28
C ARG A 290 -3.16 -11.35 -27.28
N ARG A 291 -1.93 -11.09 -26.81
CA ARG A 291 -0.74 -10.93 -27.67
C ARG A 291 -0.26 -12.30 -28.17
N ILE A 292 -0.87 -12.81 -29.24
CA ILE A 292 -0.47 -14.07 -29.89
C ILE A 292 1.01 -14.00 -30.31
N LYS A 293 1.89 -14.72 -29.61
CA LYS A 293 3.19 -15.15 -30.17
C LYS A 293 2.88 -16.15 -31.29
N GLY A 294 3.31 -15.87 -32.51
CA GLY A 294 2.91 -16.66 -33.68
C GLY A 294 3.55 -18.05 -33.71
N GLN A 295 2.74 -19.09 -33.94
CA GLN A 295 3.26 -20.35 -34.47
C GLN A 295 3.77 -20.15 -35.91
N ARG A 296 4.88 -20.80 -36.25
CA ARG A 296 5.37 -20.90 -37.64
C ARG A 296 4.61 -22.00 -38.37
N LEU A 297 3.97 -21.66 -39.48
CA LEU A 297 3.61 -22.49 -40.65
C LEU A 297 3.17 -21.49 -41.75
N SER A 298 3.37 -21.67 -43.05
CA SER A 298 4.39 -22.38 -43.86
C SER A 298 4.24 -21.85 -45.29
N HIS A 299 5.29 -21.74 -46.10
CA HIS A 299 5.15 -21.23 -47.47
C HIS A 299 4.48 -22.24 -48.39
N HIS A 300 3.32 -21.89 -48.97
CA HIS A 300 2.88 -22.39 -50.28
C HIS A 300 2.29 -21.24 -51.13
N ARG A 301 2.31 -21.43 -52.46
CA ARG A 301 2.14 -20.35 -53.46
C ARG A 301 0.65 -20.04 -53.76
N PRO A 302 0.35 -18.81 -54.23
CA PRO A 302 -0.98 -18.46 -54.73
C PRO A 302 -1.26 -19.03 -56.13
N SER A 303 -2.54 -19.18 -56.46
CA SER A 303 -3.00 -19.53 -57.81
C SER A 303 -4.29 -18.78 -58.20
N ASN A 304 -4.15 -17.81 -59.11
CA ASN A 304 -5.09 -17.37 -60.14
C ASN A 304 -6.62 -17.26 -59.88
N GLY A 305 -7.11 -16.02 -60.00
CA GLY A 305 -8.33 -15.69 -60.76
C GLY A 305 -9.66 -15.59 -59.97
N SER A 306 -10.67 -14.86 -60.46
CA SER A 306 -10.70 -13.95 -61.63
C SER A 306 -11.86 -12.93 -61.57
N HIS A 307 -11.85 -11.98 -62.50
CA HIS A 307 -12.82 -10.91 -62.81
C HIS A 307 -14.32 -11.28 -62.65
N LYS A 308 -15.29 -10.35 -62.51
CA LYS A 308 -15.54 -9.07 -63.25
C LYS A 308 -16.33 -8.08 -62.35
N THR A 309 -16.24 -6.74 -62.35
CA THR A 309 -16.22 -5.68 -63.40
C THR A 309 -17.50 -5.57 -64.26
N PRO A 310 -17.92 -4.37 -64.71
CA PRO A 310 -17.93 -3.05 -64.02
C PRO A 310 -19.22 -2.24 -64.39
N GLU A 311 -19.05 -0.92 -64.65
CA GLU A 311 -19.95 0.06 -65.31
C GLU A 311 -20.77 0.98 -64.37
N ASN A 312 -20.98 2.28 -64.61
CA ASN A 312 -20.37 3.40 -65.38
C ASN A 312 -21.39 4.57 -65.24
N GLY A 313 -21.08 5.88 -65.34
CA GLY A 313 -19.82 6.59 -65.52
C GLY A 313 -20.03 8.12 -65.54
N THR A 314 -18.92 8.89 -65.72
CA THR A 314 -18.71 10.03 -66.67
C THR A 314 -19.60 11.30 -66.57
N ILE A 315 -19.24 12.55 -66.95
CA ILE A 315 -18.04 13.32 -67.44
C ILE A 315 -18.35 14.84 -67.20
N ARG A 316 -17.53 15.92 -67.22
CA ARG A 316 -16.24 16.42 -67.82
C ARG A 316 -15.54 17.36 -66.75
N GLN A 317 -14.25 17.75 -66.74
CA GLN A 317 -13.44 18.70 -67.57
C GLN A 317 -14.08 20.12 -67.73
N MET A 318 -13.38 21.27 -67.67
CA MET A 318 -12.08 21.59 -68.34
C MET A 318 -11.35 22.87 -67.82
N ASP A 319 -10.02 22.79 -67.67
CA ASP A 319 -8.92 23.70 -68.11
C ASP A 319 -8.58 25.16 -67.65
N THR A 320 -7.25 25.41 -67.66
CA THR A 320 -6.46 26.68 -67.83
C THR A 320 -6.42 27.80 -66.75
N SER A 321 -5.37 28.65 -66.62
CA SER A 321 -3.90 28.50 -66.83
C SER A 321 -3.10 29.75 -66.36
N SER A 322 -1.81 29.57 -65.99
CA SER A 322 -0.74 30.61 -66.01
C SER A 322 -0.80 31.77 -64.96
N ARG A 323 0.25 32.54 -64.61
CA ARG A 323 1.71 32.45 -64.87
C ARG A 323 2.56 33.30 -63.88
N ALA A 324 3.63 32.70 -63.33
CA ALA A 324 5.00 33.20 -63.11
C ALA A 324 5.38 34.50 -62.32
N HIS A 325 6.66 34.50 -61.91
CA HIS A 325 7.55 35.57 -61.41
C HIS A 325 7.49 36.00 -59.92
N ALA A 326 8.60 36.43 -59.28
CA ALA A 326 10.01 35.94 -59.19
C ALA A 326 10.88 36.93 -58.37
N GLU A 327 12.13 36.52 -58.05
CA GLU A 327 13.27 37.35 -57.52
C GLU A 327 13.19 37.69 -56.01
N ARG A 328 14.21 37.46 -55.15
CA ARG A 328 15.65 37.86 -55.08
C ARG A 328 15.80 39.35 -54.70
N SER A 329 16.73 39.80 -53.85
CA SER A 329 18.00 39.25 -53.30
C SER A 329 18.08 39.51 -51.77
N ARG A 330 18.73 38.69 -50.92
CA ARG A 330 20.17 38.73 -50.54
C ARG A 330 20.76 40.13 -50.36
N ASP A 331 21.32 40.40 -49.17
CA ASP A 331 22.77 40.45 -48.92
C ASP A 331 22.98 40.50 -47.37
N THR A 332 24.18 40.73 -46.82
CA THR A 332 25.10 39.67 -46.34
C THR A 332 26.06 40.19 -45.23
N GLU A 333 26.98 39.33 -44.78
CA GLU A 333 28.22 39.63 -44.01
C GLU A 333 28.14 39.77 -42.45
N GLU A 334 28.58 38.69 -41.80
CA GLU A 334 29.22 38.58 -40.46
C GLU A 334 30.68 39.16 -40.52
N PRO A 335 31.63 39.07 -39.53
CA PRO A 335 31.76 38.11 -38.40
C PRO A 335 32.52 38.59 -37.12
N SER A 336 33.12 37.62 -36.40
CA SER A 336 34.04 37.66 -35.24
C SER A 336 33.38 37.93 -33.87
N GLU A 337 33.38 37.02 -32.88
CA GLU A 337 34.47 36.24 -32.21
C GLU A 337 35.28 37.05 -31.18
N TRP A 338 35.24 36.63 -29.90
CA TRP A 338 36.31 36.65 -28.88
C TRP A 338 35.76 35.96 -27.61
N LEU A 339 36.44 35.06 -26.89
CA LEU A 339 37.45 34.07 -27.29
C LEU A 339 37.44 32.92 -26.26
N SER A 340 38.09 31.79 -26.54
CA SER A 340 38.18 30.63 -25.65
C SER A 340 39.28 30.75 -24.58
N SER A 341 39.27 29.86 -23.58
CA SER A 341 40.43 29.61 -22.72
C SER A 341 40.52 28.13 -22.30
N HIS A 342 41.15 27.31 -23.14
CA HIS A 342 41.75 26.07 -22.66
C HIS A 342 43.11 26.37 -22.02
N LEU A 343 43.39 25.72 -20.90
CA LEU A 343 44.75 25.41 -20.46
C LEU A 343 44.77 23.93 -20.09
N GLY A 344 45.78 23.22 -20.57
CA GLY A 344 46.11 21.86 -20.16
C GLY A 344 47.52 21.83 -19.58
N SER A 345 47.76 20.89 -18.67
CA SER A 345 49.09 20.52 -18.17
C SER A 345 49.05 19.04 -17.78
N ASP A 346 50.16 18.35 -18.02
CA ASP A 346 50.21 16.91 -18.23
C ASP A 346 50.03 16.00 -16.99
N SER A 347 50.04 14.70 -17.31
CA SER A 347 50.45 13.52 -16.52
C SER A 347 49.41 12.81 -15.63
N ASN A 348 49.30 11.50 -15.91
CA ASN A 348 49.14 10.38 -14.97
C ASN A 348 47.86 10.32 -14.10
N ASP A 349 47.12 9.20 -14.00
CA ASP A 349 47.42 7.79 -14.30
C ASP A 349 46.22 7.06 -14.96
N GLU A 350 46.47 5.87 -15.53
CA GLU A 350 45.44 4.90 -15.94
C GLU A 350 45.18 3.89 -14.82
N GLU A 351 43.99 3.87 -14.21
CA GLU A 351 43.36 2.69 -13.55
C GLU A 351 41.90 3.00 -13.13
N GLU A 352 41.19 2.01 -12.56
CA GLU A 352 39.78 2.05 -12.06
C GLU A 352 38.64 2.25 -13.09
N GLU A 353 38.10 1.14 -13.65
CA GLU A 353 36.74 1.13 -14.24
C GLU A 353 35.67 0.31 -13.50
N GLU A 354 36.03 -0.60 -12.58
CA GLU A 354 35.06 -1.40 -11.79
C GLU A 354 34.35 -0.62 -10.65
N GLY A 355 34.67 0.67 -10.47
CA GLY A 355 34.17 1.49 -9.36
C GLY A 355 32.76 2.07 -9.55
N ARG A 356 32.30 2.25 -10.79
CA ARG A 356 31.26 3.26 -11.12
C ARG A 356 29.83 2.87 -10.70
N ASP A 357 29.40 1.64 -10.96
CA ASP A 357 27.99 1.22 -10.81
C ASP A 357 27.47 1.31 -9.36
N ALA A 358 28.31 0.97 -8.38
CA ALA A 358 27.90 0.96 -6.97
C ALA A 358 27.64 2.38 -6.43
N VAL A 359 28.43 3.37 -6.88
CA VAL A 359 28.25 4.78 -6.52
C VAL A 359 26.95 5.32 -7.16
N GLN A 360 26.64 4.87 -8.38
CA GLN A 360 25.41 5.21 -9.07
C GLN A 360 24.16 4.63 -8.36
N LEU A 361 24.23 3.39 -7.88
CA LEU A 361 23.18 2.76 -7.06
C LEU A 361 22.92 3.54 -5.76
N GLN A 362 23.98 3.92 -5.04
CA GLN A 362 23.90 4.67 -3.79
C GLN A 362 23.31 6.09 -3.98
N GLY A 363 23.64 6.75 -5.08
CA GLY A 363 23.01 8.01 -5.49
C GLY A 363 21.52 7.85 -5.78
N HIS A 364 21.12 6.80 -6.50
CA HIS A 364 19.72 6.56 -6.83
C HIS A 364 18.85 6.40 -5.57
N PHE A 365 19.23 5.50 -4.65
CA PHE A 365 18.48 5.22 -3.42
C PHE A 365 18.39 6.38 -2.42
N THR A 366 19.33 7.34 -2.47
CA THR A 366 19.28 8.55 -1.64
C THR A 366 18.51 9.69 -2.32
N SER A 367 18.44 9.71 -3.65
CA SER A 367 17.69 10.71 -4.42
C SER A 367 16.20 10.42 -4.60
N SER A 368 15.79 9.15 -4.56
CA SER A 368 14.39 8.76 -4.72
C SER A 368 13.52 9.28 -3.56
N ASP A 369 12.27 9.65 -3.85
CA ASP A 369 11.26 9.82 -2.82
C ASP A 369 10.72 8.44 -2.40
N LEU A 370 10.36 8.27 -1.11
CA LEU A 370 9.71 7.07 -0.56
C LEU A 370 8.46 7.52 0.20
N LEU A 371 7.39 7.80 -0.54
CA LEU A 371 6.15 8.38 -0.04
C LEU A 371 5.10 7.31 0.25
N ASN A 372 5.11 6.19 -0.47
CA ASN A 372 4.09 5.14 -0.37
C ASN A 372 4.65 3.72 -0.63
N PRO A 373 3.90 2.65 -0.27
CA PRO A 373 4.25 1.26 -0.57
C PRO A 373 4.50 0.89 -2.03
N SER A 374 3.89 1.56 -3.03
CA SER A 374 4.26 1.34 -4.43
C SER A 374 5.70 1.80 -4.70
N ASP A 375 6.10 2.97 -4.20
CA ASP A 375 7.50 3.45 -4.33
C ASP A 375 8.49 2.43 -3.73
N ALA A 376 8.11 1.75 -2.64
CA ALA A 376 8.91 0.70 -2.03
C ALA A 376 9.04 -0.55 -2.93
N LEU A 377 7.97 -0.94 -3.63
CA LEU A 377 8.00 -2.03 -4.61
C LEU A 377 8.77 -1.65 -5.87
N ASP A 378 8.64 -0.41 -6.35
CA ASP A 378 9.39 0.09 -7.50
C ASP A 378 10.90 0.09 -7.19
N LEU A 379 11.32 0.49 -5.99
CA LEU A 379 12.71 0.39 -5.54
C LEU A 379 13.22 -1.06 -5.44
N LEU A 380 12.36 -2.02 -5.13
CA LEU A 380 12.70 -3.45 -5.15
C LEU A 380 12.82 -4.00 -6.58
N ALA A 381 11.92 -3.60 -7.48
CA ALA A 381 11.92 -4.02 -8.89
C ALA A 381 13.20 -3.57 -9.62
N HIS A 382 13.60 -2.30 -9.46
CA HIS A 382 14.84 -1.79 -10.06
C HIS A 382 16.09 -2.58 -9.63
N VAL A 383 16.10 -3.16 -8.42
CA VAL A 383 17.24 -3.98 -7.94
C VAL A 383 17.16 -5.43 -8.45
N ALA A 384 15.96 -5.94 -8.76
CA ALA A 384 15.80 -7.22 -9.42
C ALA A 384 16.27 -7.18 -10.87
N ASP A 385 15.91 -6.14 -11.63
CA ASP A 385 16.20 -6.01 -13.07
C ASP A 385 17.71 -5.85 -13.39
N MET A 386 18.55 -5.51 -12.39
CA MET A 386 20.02 -5.44 -12.52
C MET A 386 20.70 -6.80 -12.26
N GLU A 387 20.29 -7.87 -12.95
CA GLU A 387 20.84 -9.22 -12.80
C GLU A 387 20.98 -9.92 -14.17
N PRO A 388 22.15 -10.49 -14.54
CA PRO A 388 22.28 -11.24 -15.78
C PRO A 388 21.52 -12.57 -15.67
N GLU A 389 20.62 -12.83 -16.63
CA GLU A 389 19.60 -13.89 -16.52
C GLU A 389 20.18 -15.32 -16.48
N SER A 390 20.29 -15.90 -15.28
CA SER A 390 20.60 -17.32 -15.09
C SER A 390 19.35 -18.20 -15.32
N HIS A 391 18.97 -18.38 -16.59
CA HIS A 391 17.87 -19.26 -16.98
C HIS A 391 18.18 -20.75 -16.72
N ASN A 392 17.79 -21.26 -15.56
CA ASN A 392 17.80 -22.69 -15.26
C ASN A 392 16.36 -23.26 -15.26
N ARG A 393 15.81 -23.54 -16.45
CA ARG A 393 14.52 -24.24 -16.61
C ARG A 393 14.76 -25.74 -16.75
N ASN A 394 14.60 -26.47 -15.65
CA ASN A 394 14.45 -27.94 -15.65
C ASN A 394 13.26 -28.33 -14.76
N GLN A 395 12.18 -28.78 -15.39
CA GLN A 395 11.16 -29.64 -14.76
C GLN A 395 11.03 -30.92 -15.61
N PRO A 396 10.70 -32.08 -15.01
CA PRO A 396 10.59 -33.34 -15.76
C PRO A 396 9.39 -33.33 -16.72
N GLN A 397 9.60 -33.87 -17.93
CA GLN A 397 8.48 -34.19 -18.83
C GLN A 397 7.92 -35.58 -18.49
N GLU A 398 6.91 -35.65 -17.62
CA GLU A 398 6.08 -36.85 -17.52
C GLU A 398 5.04 -36.90 -18.66
N ALA A 399 5.06 -37.99 -19.42
CA ALA A 399 4.27 -38.14 -20.64
C ALA A 399 2.85 -38.62 -20.37
N VAL A 400 1.94 -37.71 -20.00
CA VAL A 400 0.50 -38.01 -19.94
C VAL A 400 -0.04 -38.32 -21.34
N ARG A 401 -0.29 -39.60 -21.60
CA ARG A 401 -0.89 -40.06 -22.87
C ARG A 401 -2.35 -39.63 -22.94
N GLN A 402 -2.72 -38.93 -24.02
CA GLN A 402 -4.13 -38.76 -24.37
C GLN A 402 -4.72 -40.12 -24.79
N ALA A 403 -5.87 -40.47 -24.22
CA ALA A 403 -6.67 -41.60 -24.63
C ALA A 403 -8.11 -41.14 -24.85
N GLU A 404 -8.51 -40.99 -26.11
CA GLU A 404 -9.92 -40.78 -26.47
C GLU A 404 -10.68 -42.10 -26.38
N GLY A 405 -11.88 -42.08 -25.79
CA GLY A 405 -12.74 -43.25 -25.66
C GLY A 405 -14.18 -42.86 -25.29
N PRO A 406 -15.19 -43.14 -26.13
CA PRO A 406 -16.56 -42.69 -25.88
C PRO A 406 -17.31 -43.60 -24.91
N GLY A 407 -17.37 -43.22 -23.64
CA GLY A 407 -18.14 -43.92 -22.59
C GLY A 407 -19.52 -43.31 -22.35
N ARG A 408 -20.59 -43.96 -22.83
CA ARG A 408 -21.96 -43.68 -22.35
C ARG A 408 -22.21 -44.40 -21.03
N VAL A 409 -22.61 -43.66 -20.00
CA VAL A 409 -23.39 -44.18 -18.86
C VAL A 409 -24.58 -43.23 -18.66
N ALA A 410 -25.74 -43.76 -18.28
CA ALA A 410 -26.96 -42.99 -18.10
C ALA A 410 -27.61 -43.31 -16.75
N GLY A 411 -28.26 -42.31 -16.15
CA GLY A 411 -29.29 -42.52 -15.13
C GLY A 411 -28.90 -42.21 -13.68
N ALA A 412 -28.98 -40.93 -13.31
CA ALA A 412 -29.57 -40.49 -12.04
C ALA A 412 -30.07 -39.04 -12.23
N SER A 413 -31.29 -38.73 -11.81
CA SER A 413 -31.91 -37.41 -12.02
C SER A 413 -32.32 -36.77 -10.70
N GLN A 414 -31.61 -35.71 -10.28
CA GLN A 414 -31.98 -34.83 -9.17
C GLN A 414 -31.22 -33.49 -9.28
N GLY A 415 -31.94 -32.37 -9.11
CA GLY A 415 -31.37 -31.02 -8.89
C GLY A 415 -30.40 -30.45 -9.93
N VAL A 416 -30.90 -29.66 -10.89
CA VAL A 416 -30.03 -28.84 -11.77
C VAL A 416 -29.63 -27.55 -11.03
N CYS A 417 -28.43 -27.54 -10.43
CA CYS A 417 -27.83 -26.34 -9.84
C CYS A 417 -27.08 -25.56 -10.92
N ASN A 418 -27.56 -24.36 -11.29
CA ASN A 418 -27.05 -23.52 -12.38
C ASN A 418 -25.79 -22.73 -11.96
N TYR A 419 -24.77 -23.44 -11.47
CA TYR A 419 -23.52 -22.88 -10.95
C TYR A 419 -22.30 -23.61 -11.52
N PRO A 420 -21.61 -23.05 -12.53
CA PRO A 420 -20.60 -23.79 -13.32
C PRO A 420 -19.45 -24.47 -12.56
N PRO A 421 -18.91 -23.96 -11.44
CA PRO A 421 -17.93 -24.71 -10.64
C PRO A 421 -18.46 -26.05 -10.08
N ILE A 422 -19.77 -26.14 -9.82
CA ILE A 422 -20.45 -27.38 -9.40
C ILE A 422 -20.85 -28.23 -10.62
N GLU A 423 -21.45 -27.64 -11.65
CA GLU A 423 -21.84 -28.35 -12.89
C GLU A 423 -20.65 -29.05 -13.57
N SER A 424 -19.46 -28.43 -13.53
CA SER A 424 -18.22 -28.98 -14.08
C SER A 424 -17.57 -30.08 -13.23
N GLY A 425 -18.14 -30.42 -12.06
CA GLY A 425 -17.54 -31.36 -11.11
C GLY A 425 -16.18 -30.89 -10.59
N ALA A 426 -15.92 -29.58 -10.56
CA ALA A 426 -14.72 -28.99 -9.99
C ALA A 426 -14.85 -28.73 -8.48
N LEU A 427 -16.09 -28.68 -7.98
CA LEU A 427 -16.45 -28.49 -6.57
C LEU A 427 -17.79 -29.17 -6.27
N THR A 428 -17.96 -29.80 -5.11
CA THR A 428 -19.24 -30.30 -4.59
C THR A 428 -19.89 -29.31 -3.62
N LEU A 429 -21.18 -29.48 -3.32
CA LEU A 429 -21.88 -28.63 -2.34
C LEU A 429 -21.27 -28.72 -0.93
N SER A 430 -20.80 -29.90 -0.53
CA SER A 430 -20.10 -30.12 0.75
C SER A 430 -18.75 -29.38 0.81
N GLU A 431 -17.96 -29.44 -0.26
CA GLU A 431 -16.69 -28.72 -0.33
C GLU A 431 -16.91 -27.20 -0.43
N ALA A 432 -17.97 -26.76 -1.12
CA ALA A 432 -18.36 -25.35 -1.16
C ALA A 432 -18.75 -24.84 0.24
N SER A 433 -19.53 -25.62 1.01
CA SER A 433 -19.89 -25.29 2.39
C SER A 433 -18.66 -25.15 3.28
N PHE A 434 -17.75 -26.13 3.23
CA PHE A 434 -16.49 -26.12 3.98
C PHE A 434 -15.59 -24.92 3.61
N LEU A 435 -15.47 -24.58 2.33
CA LEU A 435 -14.68 -23.43 1.89
C LEU A 435 -15.29 -22.07 2.29
N ILE A 436 -16.62 -21.99 2.43
CA ILE A 436 -17.31 -20.79 2.94
C ILE A 436 -17.12 -20.67 4.47
N GLU A 437 -17.16 -21.78 5.21
CA GLU A 437 -16.83 -21.86 6.63
C GLU A 437 -15.36 -21.46 6.88
N GLN A 438 -14.41 -22.01 6.13
CA GLN A 438 -13.01 -21.61 6.17
C GLN A 438 -12.79 -20.14 5.79
N TYR A 439 -13.63 -19.56 4.92
CA TYR A 439 -13.60 -18.12 4.66
C TYR A 439 -14.11 -17.29 5.84
N HIS A 440 -15.23 -17.68 6.45
CA HIS A 440 -15.81 -17.02 7.61
C HIS A 440 -14.79 -16.92 8.75
N ASP A 441 -14.22 -18.06 9.17
CA ASP A 441 -13.39 -18.12 10.37
C ASP A 441 -12.01 -17.46 10.18
N ASN A 442 -11.39 -17.58 9.00
CA ASN A 442 -10.01 -17.15 8.78
C ASN A 442 -9.87 -15.81 8.05
N PHE A 443 -10.81 -15.45 7.17
CA PHE A 443 -10.69 -14.26 6.30
C PHE A 443 -11.67 -13.15 6.69
N HIS A 444 -12.96 -13.47 6.92
CA HIS A 444 -14.02 -12.48 7.16
C HIS A 444 -13.69 -11.59 8.37
N ILE A 445 -13.06 -12.15 9.41
CA ILE A 445 -12.58 -11.43 10.61
C ILE A 445 -11.66 -10.22 10.33
N PHE A 446 -10.97 -10.17 9.18
CA PHE A 446 -10.11 -9.04 8.78
C PHE A 446 -10.80 -8.02 7.88
N PHE A 447 -11.95 -8.36 7.29
CA PHE A 447 -12.72 -7.47 6.41
C PHE A 447 -14.20 -7.89 6.37
N PRO A 448 -14.97 -7.60 7.45
CA PRO A 448 -16.28 -8.18 7.65
C PRO A 448 -17.36 -7.46 6.84
N ILE A 449 -17.45 -7.79 5.55
CA ILE A 449 -18.38 -7.14 4.60
C ILE A 449 -19.25 -8.11 3.78
N ALA A 450 -18.97 -9.41 3.81
CA ALA A 450 -19.84 -10.44 3.24
C ALA A 450 -21.16 -10.55 4.04
N TYR A 451 -22.25 -10.98 3.41
CA TYR A 451 -23.60 -11.00 3.96
C TYR A 451 -23.96 -12.35 4.63
N SER A 452 -24.53 -12.34 5.84
CA SER A 452 -24.51 -13.54 6.71
C SER A 452 -25.41 -14.68 6.27
N ALA A 453 -26.42 -14.42 5.43
CA ALA A 453 -27.27 -15.47 4.85
C ALA A 453 -26.49 -16.44 3.93
N ILE A 454 -25.25 -16.12 3.54
CA ILE A 454 -24.37 -17.07 2.84
C ILE A 454 -23.69 -18.07 3.79
N PHE A 455 -23.63 -17.76 5.09
CA PHE A 455 -23.13 -18.63 6.15
C PHE A 455 -24.24 -19.52 6.76
N ASP A 456 -25.50 -19.35 6.33
CA ASP A 456 -26.55 -20.35 6.58
C ASP A 456 -26.42 -21.49 5.56
N TYR A 457 -25.67 -22.51 5.96
CA TYR A 457 -25.42 -23.71 5.17
C TYR A 457 -26.69 -24.50 4.84
N THR A 458 -27.80 -24.30 5.56
CA THR A 458 -29.05 -25.04 5.32
C THR A 458 -29.76 -24.59 4.04
N HIS A 459 -29.60 -23.32 3.64
CA HIS A 459 -30.14 -22.73 2.42
C HIS A 459 -29.08 -22.43 1.35
N LEU A 460 -27.89 -23.05 1.44
CA LEU A 460 -26.73 -22.76 0.58
C LEU A 460 -27.03 -22.76 -0.93
N LEU A 461 -27.88 -23.66 -1.43
CA LEU A 461 -28.30 -23.67 -2.85
C LEU A 461 -29.04 -22.40 -3.25
N GLU A 462 -29.99 -21.93 -2.44
CA GLU A 462 -30.68 -20.65 -2.70
C GLU A 462 -29.74 -19.46 -2.58
N SER A 463 -28.79 -19.50 -1.65
CA SER A 463 -27.77 -18.46 -1.49
C SER A 463 -26.83 -18.41 -2.70
N ILE A 464 -26.45 -19.54 -3.29
CA ILE A 464 -25.67 -19.62 -4.55
C ILE A 464 -26.41 -18.96 -5.72
N GLU A 465 -27.73 -19.16 -5.83
CA GLU A 465 -28.54 -18.52 -6.88
C GLU A 465 -28.71 -17.00 -6.67
N LYS A 466 -28.90 -16.55 -5.43
CA LYS A 466 -29.15 -15.14 -5.09
C LYS A 466 -27.87 -14.29 -5.03
N GLU A 467 -26.79 -14.83 -4.45
CA GLU A 467 -25.54 -14.13 -4.13
C GLU A 467 -24.34 -14.65 -4.94
N GLN A 468 -24.59 -15.12 -6.16
CA GLN A 468 -23.62 -15.76 -7.06
C GLN A 468 -22.26 -15.03 -7.15
N TYR A 469 -22.26 -13.70 -7.27
CA TYR A 469 -21.01 -12.89 -7.32
C TYR A 469 -20.17 -13.02 -6.04
N LEU A 470 -20.83 -12.96 -4.87
CA LEU A 470 -20.20 -12.96 -3.55
C LEU A 470 -19.64 -14.33 -3.22
N ILE A 471 -20.42 -15.39 -3.47
CA ILE A 471 -19.99 -16.76 -3.20
C ILE A 471 -18.86 -17.20 -4.15
N THR A 472 -18.87 -16.82 -5.44
CA THR A 472 -17.71 -17.08 -6.31
C THR A 472 -16.47 -16.33 -5.82
N ALA A 473 -16.58 -15.06 -5.42
CA ALA A 473 -15.44 -14.30 -4.88
C ALA A 473 -14.85 -14.95 -3.62
N ILE A 474 -15.71 -15.38 -2.69
CA ILE A 474 -15.32 -16.10 -1.47
C ILE A 474 -14.61 -17.41 -1.79
N LEU A 475 -15.17 -18.24 -2.66
CA LEU A 475 -14.56 -19.52 -3.05
C LEU A 475 -13.23 -19.33 -3.80
N THR A 476 -13.11 -18.29 -4.64
CA THR A 476 -11.82 -17.92 -5.26
C THR A 476 -10.78 -17.49 -4.22
N VAL A 477 -11.16 -16.75 -3.18
CA VAL A 477 -10.23 -16.31 -2.12
C VAL A 477 -9.83 -17.46 -1.18
N ALA A 478 -10.78 -18.30 -0.76
CA ALA A 478 -10.53 -19.44 0.14
C ALA A 478 -9.57 -20.48 -0.46
N THR A 479 -9.59 -20.66 -1.78
CA THR A 479 -8.82 -21.68 -2.50
C THR A 479 -7.46 -21.20 -3.05
N LYS A 480 -7.07 -19.93 -2.83
CA LYS A 480 -5.99 -19.27 -3.58
C LYS A 480 -4.54 -19.70 -3.27
N ASP A 481 -4.27 -20.20 -2.06
CA ASP A 481 -2.90 -20.53 -1.62
C ASP A 481 -2.68 -22.03 -1.31
N ASP A 482 -3.72 -22.85 -1.37
CA ASP A 482 -3.69 -24.28 -1.05
C ASP A 482 -3.67 -25.12 -2.36
N PRO A 483 -2.57 -25.85 -2.65
CA PRO A 483 -2.45 -26.66 -3.87
C PRO A 483 -3.52 -27.75 -4.03
N SER A 484 -4.10 -28.26 -2.94
CA SER A 484 -5.12 -29.31 -2.99
C SER A 484 -6.39 -28.84 -3.70
N TRP A 485 -6.75 -27.56 -3.53
CA TRP A 485 -7.90 -26.94 -4.17
C TRP A 485 -7.61 -26.38 -5.57
N SER A 486 -6.43 -26.58 -6.14
CA SER A 486 -6.01 -26.01 -7.45
C SER A 486 -7.03 -26.19 -8.59
N LYS A 487 -7.72 -27.35 -8.66
CA LYS A 487 -8.83 -27.58 -9.62
C LYS A 487 -10.04 -26.68 -9.36
N ALA A 488 -10.48 -26.60 -8.10
CA ALA A 488 -11.60 -25.77 -7.66
C ALA A 488 -11.27 -24.27 -7.80
N HIS A 489 -10.05 -23.86 -7.45
CA HIS A 489 -9.54 -22.50 -7.62
C HIS A 489 -9.58 -22.10 -9.10
N THR A 490 -9.05 -22.94 -9.99
CA THR A 490 -9.04 -22.68 -11.44
C THR A 490 -10.47 -22.52 -12.00
N ALA A 491 -11.42 -23.32 -11.52
CA ALA A 491 -12.83 -23.21 -11.93
C ALA A 491 -13.48 -21.92 -11.39
N CYS A 492 -13.30 -21.62 -10.10
CA CYS A 492 -13.88 -20.43 -9.47
C CYS A 492 -13.26 -19.15 -10.03
N ALA A 493 -11.93 -19.07 -10.20
CA ALA A 493 -11.23 -17.93 -10.77
C ALA A 493 -11.68 -17.62 -12.20
N ARG A 494 -11.73 -18.63 -13.10
CA ARG A 494 -12.25 -18.44 -14.48
C ARG A 494 -13.70 -18.00 -14.50
N TYR A 495 -14.53 -18.52 -13.58
CA TYR A 495 -15.91 -18.08 -13.45
C TYR A 495 -15.99 -16.64 -12.94
N MET A 496 -15.14 -16.26 -11.99
CA MET A 496 -15.06 -14.90 -11.45
C MET A 496 -14.56 -13.90 -12.50
N GLU A 497 -13.58 -14.25 -13.35
CA GLU A 497 -13.16 -13.42 -14.50
C GLU A 497 -14.33 -13.12 -15.45
N SER A 498 -15.17 -14.13 -15.71
CA SER A 498 -16.39 -13.99 -16.51
C SER A 498 -17.41 -13.08 -15.82
N GLN A 499 -17.64 -13.26 -14.52
CA GLN A 499 -18.55 -12.43 -13.72
C GLN A 499 -18.06 -10.98 -13.59
N ILE A 500 -16.76 -10.73 -13.36
CA ILE A 500 -16.16 -9.38 -13.34
C ILE A 500 -16.31 -8.73 -14.73
N SER A 501 -16.06 -9.48 -15.80
CA SER A 501 -16.28 -8.99 -17.16
C SER A 501 -17.73 -8.58 -17.39
N LYS A 502 -18.69 -9.41 -16.96
CA LYS A 502 -20.13 -9.10 -16.99
C LYS A 502 -20.43 -7.83 -16.17
N LEU A 503 -19.98 -7.73 -14.92
CA LEU A 503 -20.15 -6.54 -14.07
C LEU A 503 -19.62 -5.25 -14.72
N ILE A 504 -18.50 -5.32 -15.45
CA ILE A 504 -17.92 -4.17 -16.16
C ILE A 504 -18.74 -3.76 -17.39
N TYR A 505 -19.40 -4.70 -18.09
CA TYR A 505 -20.19 -4.41 -19.29
C TYR A 505 -21.69 -4.15 -19.03
N THR A 506 -22.32 -4.85 -18.09
CA THR A 506 -23.76 -4.74 -17.79
C THR A 506 -24.07 -3.95 -16.52
N GLY A 507 -23.08 -3.77 -15.63
CA GLY A 507 -23.34 -3.39 -14.24
C GLY A 507 -24.01 -4.52 -13.45
N SER A 508 -24.37 -4.21 -12.21
CA SER A 508 -25.29 -5.00 -11.37
C SER A 508 -25.99 -4.09 -10.36
N THR A 509 -27.23 -4.44 -10.03
CA THR A 509 -28.05 -3.82 -8.97
C THR A 509 -27.89 -4.51 -7.61
N THR A 510 -27.15 -5.64 -7.53
CA THR A 510 -26.96 -6.39 -6.28
C THR A 510 -25.82 -5.84 -5.43
N VAL A 511 -26.04 -5.71 -4.11
CA VAL A 511 -25.00 -5.27 -3.16
C VAL A 511 -23.87 -6.30 -3.07
N GLY A 512 -24.18 -7.59 -3.18
CA GLY A 512 -23.20 -8.68 -3.25
C GLY A 512 -22.18 -8.57 -4.39
N ALA A 513 -22.50 -7.86 -5.49
CA ALA A 513 -21.52 -7.56 -6.54
C ALA A 513 -20.49 -6.48 -6.12
N VAL A 514 -20.88 -5.55 -5.24
CA VAL A 514 -19.96 -4.57 -4.64
C VAL A 514 -19.08 -5.28 -3.61
N GLU A 515 -19.68 -6.07 -2.73
CA GLU A 515 -18.99 -6.85 -1.69
C GLU A 515 -17.95 -7.82 -2.30
N ALA A 516 -18.33 -8.55 -3.35
CA ALA A 516 -17.44 -9.45 -4.10
C ALA A 516 -16.17 -8.74 -4.63
N LEU A 517 -16.33 -7.58 -5.26
CA LEU A 517 -15.22 -6.82 -5.83
C LEU A 517 -14.29 -6.22 -4.76
N LEU A 518 -14.85 -5.85 -3.60
CA LEU A 518 -14.06 -5.36 -2.46
C LEU A 518 -13.27 -6.50 -1.79
N ILE A 519 -13.88 -7.67 -1.60
CA ILE A 519 -13.19 -8.89 -1.10
C ILE A 519 -12.02 -9.25 -2.02
N LEU A 520 -12.25 -9.30 -3.34
CA LEU A 520 -11.19 -9.58 -4.32
C LEU A 520 -10.12 -8.49 -4.41
N ALA A 521 -10.38 -7.28 -3.93
CA ALA A 521 -9.38 -6.21 -3.85
C ALA A 521 -8.49 -6.31 -2.60
N GLU A 522 -9.03 -6.77 -1.47
CA GLU A 522 -8.24 -7.02 -0.26
C GLU A 522 -7.40 -8.30 -0.37
N TRP A 523 -7.89 -9.31 -1.10
CA TRP A 523 -7.17 -10.56 -1.41
C TRP A 523 -7.05 -10.78 -2.92
N ALA A 524 -6.22 -9.96 -3.58
CA ALA A 524 -5.99 -9.98 -5.02
C ALA A 524 -5.76 -11.41 -5.57
N PRO A 525 -6.59 -11.89 -6.52
CA PRO A 525 -6.49 -13.27 -7.03
C PRO A 525 -5.21 -13.49 -7.83
N GLN A 526 -4.64 -14.71 -7.74
CA GLN A 526 -3.41 -15.07 -8.45
C GLN A 526 -3.69 -15.25 -9.97
N PRO A 527 -2.83 -14.74 -10.87
CA PRO A 527 -2.98 -14.97 -12.31
C PRO A 527 -2.82 -16.45 -12.71
N LEU A 528 -3.58 -16.88 -13.73
CA LEU A 528 -3.69 -18.29 -14.14
C LEU A 528 -2.58 -18.82 -15.08
N GLU A 529 -1.58 -18.02 -15.45
CA GLU A 529 -0.49 -18.39 -16.39
C GLU A 529 0.87 -17.78 -15.95
N GLU A 530 1.98 -18.41 -16.37
CA GLU A 530 3.36 -18.18 -15.87
C GLU A 530 4.09 -16.92 -16.42
N ASP A 531 5.37 -16.77 -16.04
CA ASP A 531 6.29 -15.65 -16.32
C ASP A 531 5.89 -14.30 -15.68
N LEU A 532 5.70 -14.31 -14.35
CA LEU A 532 5.59 -13.10 -13.52
C LEU A 532 6.96 -12.61 -13.03
N MET A 533 7.37 -11.42 -13.52
CA MET A 533 8.47 -10.63 -12.94
C MET A 533 8.26 -10.37 -11.44
N ILE A 534 9.37 -10.26 -10.70
CA ILE A 534 9.40 -10.25 -9.23
C ILE A 534 8.70 -9.01 -8.66
N GLY A 535 7.61 -9.22 -7.91
CA GLY A 535 7.09 -8.26 -6.92
C GLY A 535 6.55 -6.92 -7.43
N CYS A 536 6.37 -6.71 -8.74
CA CYS A 536 6.21 -5.39 -9.39
C CYS A 536 4.88 -4.63 -9.13
N GLY A 537 4.23 -4.80 -7.96
CA GLY A 537 3.04 -4.02 -7.54
C GLY A 537 1.77 -4.15 -8.38
N LYS A 538 1.74 -5.08 -9.35
CA LYS A 538 0.60 -5.29 -10.27
C LYS A 538 -0.67 -5.69 -9.53
N GLU A 539 -0.52 -6.38 -8.41
CA GLU A 539 -1.60 -6.83 -7.53
C GLU A 539 -2.36 -5.64 -6.95
N ASP A 540 -1.65 -4.65 -6.38
CA ASP A 540 -2.28 -3.48 -5.76
C ASP A 540 -2.88 -2.53 -6.82
N GLN A 541 -2.27 -2.49 -8.02
CA GLN A 541 -2.90 -1.85 -9.19
C GLN A 541 -4.21 -2.56 -9.61
N GLY A 542 -4.26 -3.89 -9.53
CA GLY A 542 -5.46 -4.69 -9.73
C GLY A 542 -6.53 -4.39 -8.67
N SER A 543 -6.16 -4.36 -7.39
CA SER A 543 -7.03 -3.94 -6.28
C SER A 543 -7.60 -2.54 -6.50
N TRP A 544 -6.80 -1.57 -6.96
CA TRP A 544 -7.25 -0.21 -7.27
C TRP A 544 -8.24 -0.15 -8.45
N MET A 545 -8.11 -1.06 -9.42
CA MET A 545 -9.08 -1.22 -10.49
C MET A 545 -10.39 -1.85 -10.00
N LEU A 546 -10.32 -2.92 -9.19
CA LEU A 546 -11.49 -3.60 -8.60
C LEU A 546 -12.30 -2.67 -7.70
N VAL A 547 -11.65 -1.95 -6.78
CA VAL A 547 -12.29 -0.91 -5.95
C VAL A 547 -12.91 0.19 -6.81
N GLY A 548 -12.22 0.61 -7.88
CA GLY A 548 -12.76 1.56 -8.84
C GLY A 548 -14.02 1.07 -9.58
N VAL A 549 -14.18 -0.24 -9.80
CA VAL A 549 -15.43 -0.82 -10.34
C VAL A 549 -16.49 -0.95 -9.24
N ALA A 550 -16.13 -1.41 -8.04
CA ALA A 550 -17.03 -1.51 -6.89
C ALA A 550 -17.72 -0.17 -6.58
N ILE A 551 -16.97 0.94 -6.57
CA ILE A 551 -17.50 2.30 -6.39
C ILE A 551 -18.47 2.70 -7.49
N ARG A 552 -18.22 2.33 -8.76
CA ARG A 552 -19.15 2.63 -9.87
C ARG A 552 -20.46 1.86 -9.72
N LEU A 553 -20.41 0.60 -9.29
CA LEU A 553 -21.61 -0.18 -8.96
C LEU A 553 -22.35 0.41 -7.76
N ALA A 554 -21.62 0.84 -6.72
CA ALA A 554 -22.20 1.49 -5.55
C ALA A 554 -22.96 2.78 -5.90
N TYR A 555 -22.40 3.63 -6.78
CA TYR A 555 -23.10 4.83 -7.29
C TYR A 555 -24.33 4.48 -8.14
N LEU A 556 -24.26 3.46 -9.00
CA LEU A 556 -25.42 2.99 -9.77
C LEU A 556 -26.55 2.49 -8.85
N GLN A 557 -26.20 1.96 -7.67
CA GLN A 557 -27.12 1.53 -6.63
C GLN A 557 -27.48 2.62 -5.61
N ASN A 558 -26.98 3.85 -5.77
CA ASN A 558 -27.17 4.99 -4.85
C ASN A 558 -26.73 4.72 -3.40
N LEU A 559 -25.72 3.85 -3.19
CA LEU A 559 -25.29 3.44 -1.86
C LEU A 559 -24.70 4.60 -1.05
N GLU A 560 -24.17 5.64 -1.71
CA GLU A 560 -23.59 6.82 -1.06
C GLU A 560 -24.60 7.61 -0.23
N GLN A 561 -25.89 7.53 -0.56
CA GLN A 561 -26.96 8.17 0.21
C GLN A 561 -27.06 7.61 1.64
N THR A 562 -26.63 6.35 1.86
CA THR A 562 -26.56 5.75 3.20
C THR A 562 -25.47 6.37 4.08
N GLY A 563 -24.44 6.99 3.49
CA GLY A 563 -23.36 7.67 4.23
C GLY A 563 -23.82 8.93 4.98
N LEU A 564 -24.99 9.46 4.64
CA LEU A 564 -25.66 10.56 5.32
C LEU A 564 -26.66 10.03 6.35
N THR A 565 -26.62 10.57 7.57
CA THR A 565 -27.58 10.22 8.62
C THR A 565 -28.97 10.79 8.30
N GLN A 566 -30.00 9.95 8.30
CA GLN A 566 -31.41 10.36 8.23
C GLN A 566 -32.18 9.91 9.48
N ARG A 567 -33.43 10.38 9.61
CA ARG A 567 -34.23 10.36 10.85
C ARG A 567 -34.59 8.95 11.33
N ASP A 568 -34.89 8.85 12.62
CA ASP A 568 -35.44 7.67 13.28
C ASP A 568 -36.65 7.10 12.51
N GLY A 569 -36.53 5.85 12.08
CA GLY A 569 -37.52 5.17 11.23
C GLY A 569 -37.00 3.81 10.75
N ASP A 570 -36.27 3.80 9.63
CA ASP A 570 -35.91 2.58 8.93
C ASP A 570 -34.61 1.92 9.42
N LYS A 571 -34.74 0.87 10.24
CA LYS A 571 -33.67 -0.09 10.55
C LYS A 571 -33.83 -1.40 9.78
N THR A 572 -34.01 -1.33 8.46
CA THR A 572 -34.09 -2.52 7.61
C THR A 572 -32.71 -3.15 7.41
N GLU A 573 -32.66 -4.48 7.37
CA GLU A 573 -31.42 -5.25 7.18
C GLU A 573 -30.71 -4.88 5.87
N GLU A 574 -31.49 -4.71 4.80
CA GLU A 574 -31.00 -4.27 3.48
C GLU A 574 -30.29 -2.90 3.56
N LEU A 575 -30.82 -1.95 4.35
CA LEU A 575 -30.20 -0.64 4.53
C LEU A 575 -28.91 -0.74 5.35
N SER A 576 -28.84 -1.63 6.35
CA SER A 576 -27.61 -1.94 7.08
C SER A 576 -26.54 -2.51 6.15
N ARG A 577 -26.89 -3.48 5.31
CA ARG A 577 -25.97 -4.07 4.32
C ARG A 577 -25.44 -3.02 3.33
N LYS A 578 -26.33 -2.20 2.77
CA LYS A 578 -25.98 -1.08 1.88
C LYS A 578 -25.04 -0.06 2.54
N ARG A 579 -25.26 0.25 3.82
CA ARG A 579 -24.39 1.14 4.62
C ARG A 579 -22.98 0.56 4.81
N ILE A 580 -22.88 -0.73 5.11
CA ILE A 580 -21.59 -1.44 5.26
C ILE A 580 -20.84 -1.44 3.92
N ALA A 581 -21.51 -1.80 2.83
CA ALA A 581 -20.92 -1.81 1.49
C ALA A 581 -20.39 -0.43 1.05
N TRP A 582 -21.12 0.66 1.33
CA TRP A 582 -20.61 2.02 1.05
C TRP A 582 -19.43 2.43 1.94
N ALA A 583 -19.50 2.14 3.24
CA ALA A 583 -18.41 2.42 4.16
C ALA A 583 -17.13 1.64 3.78
N ALA A 584 -17.27 0.38 3.37
CA ALA A 584 -16.20 -0.46 2.85
C ALA A 584 -15.64 0.08 1.51
N CYS A 585 -16.50 0.52 0.57
CA CYS A 585 -16.06 1.21 -0.64
C CYS A 585 -15.18 2.44 -0.34
N TYR A 586 -15.61 3.29 0.60
CA TYR A 586 -14.82 4.44 1.04
C TYR A 586 -13.49 4.02 1.69
N MET A 587 -13.52 3.01 2.56
CA MET A 587 -12.34 2.53 3.28
C MET A 587 -11.29 1.96 2.34
N SER A 588 -11.66 1.01 1.46
CA SER A 588 -10.70 0.41 0.53
C SER A 588 -10.19 1.42 -0.50
N ASP A 589 -11.00 2.39 -0.97
CA ASP A 589 -10.56 3.47 -1.88
C ASP A 589 -9.49 4.36 -1.26
N ARG A 590 -9.68 4.79 -0.02
CA ARG A 590 -8.65 5.55 0.71
C ARG A 590 -7.39 4.71 0.92
N GLN A 591 -7.53 3.48 1.41
CA GLN A 591 -6.38 2.62 1.71
C GLN A 591 -5.58 2.27 0.44
N VAL A 592 -6.21 1.85 -0.67
CA VAL A 592 -5.50 1.46 -1.89
C VAL A 592 -4.96 2.65 -2.68
N SER A 593 -5.66 3.78 -2.69
CA SER A 593 -5.16 4.99 -3.37
C SER A 593 -3.94 5.58 -2.63
N ILE A 594 -3.92 5.55 -1.29
CA ILE A 594 -2.74 5.95 -0.49
C ILE A 594 -1.56 5.02 -0.75
N ARG A 595 -1.78 3.69 -0.82
CA ARG A 595 -0.70 2.72 -1.12
C ARG A 595 -0.03 2.95 -2.46
N LEU A 596 -0.76 3.48 -3.45
CA LEU A 596 -0.29 3.75 -4.81
C LEU A 596 0.06 5.22 -5.09
N GLY A 597 -0.05 6.12 -4.10
CA GLY A 597 0.15 7.56 -4.32
C GLY A 597 -0.85 8.20 -5.31
N LYS A 598 -2.06 7.64 -5.43
CA LYS A 598 -3.08 8.07 -6.41
C LYS A 598 -4.20 8.87 -5.74
N GLY A 599 -4.86 9.74 -6.53
CA GLY A 599 -6.05 10.46 -6.08
C GLY A 599 -7.31 9.57 -6.03
N PHE A 600 -8.15 9.81 -5.03
CA PHE A 600 -9.33 8.99 -4.69
C PHE A 600 -10.40 8.90 -5.78
N TRP A 601 -11.02 7.72 -5.90
CA TRP A 601 -12.17 7.49 -6.79
C TRP A 601 -13.46 8.08 -6.24
N SER A 602 -13.74 7.92 -4.95
CA SER A 602 -15.02 8.36 -4.36
C SER A 602 -15.11 9.89 -4.26
N ARG A 603 -16.22 10.42 -4.78
CA ARG A 603 -16.59 11.85 -4.81
C ARG A 603 -17.99 12.01 -4.22
N GLY A 604 -18.08 12.51 -3.01
CA GLY A 604 -19.34 12.64 -2.26
C GLY A 604 -19.05 12.91 -0.78
N PRO A 605 -20.10 12.98 0.06
CA PRO A 605 -19.89 12.91 1.50
C PRO A 605 -19.23 11.57 1.84
N GLY A 606 -18.11 11.61 2.56
CA GLY A 606 -17.62 10.41 3.22
C GLY A 606 -18.67 9.89 4.22
N PRO A 607 -18.63 8.60 4.60
CA PRO A 607 -19.42 8.09 5.72
C PRO A 607 -19.27 9.04 6.92
N SER A 608 -20.41 9.59 7.38
CA SER A 608 -20.44 10.72 8.31
C SER A 608 -19.60 10.44 9.57
N ILE A 609 -18.94 11.47 10.11
CA ILE A 609 -18.06 11.41 11.31
C ILE A 609 -18.80 10.85 12.55
N ASN A 610 -20.14 10.79 12.50
CA ASN A 610 -21.00 10.27 13.55
C ASN A 610 -21.35 8.77 13.44
N LEU A 611 -20.92 8.02 12.41
CA LEU A 611 -21.24 6.59 12.31
C LEU A 611 -20.54 5.79 13.41
N ARG A 612 -21.31 4.99 14.15
CA ARG A 612 -20.87 4.17 15.29
C ARG A 612 -21.19 2.70 15.04
N ALA A 613 -20.67 1.81 15.88
CA ALA A 613 -21.02 0.38 15.89
C ALA A 613 -22.55 0.13 15.91
N ALA A 614 -23.33 1.01 16.54
CA ALA A 614 -24.80 0.95 16.58
C ALA A 614 -25.50 1.24 15.23
N ASP A 615 -24.80 1.82 14.24
CA ASP A 615 -25.28 2.02 12.88
C ASP A 615 -25.03 0.79 11.98
N PHE A 616 -24.31 -0.21 12.48
CA PHE A 616 -23.99 -1.46 11.80
C PHE A 616 -24.57 -2.69 12.54
N PRO A 617 -25.89 -2.76 12.83
CA PRO A 617 -26.49 -3.82 13.67
C PRO A 617 -26.20 -5.23 13.15
N TYR A 618 -26.08 -5.40 11.83
CA TYR A 618 -25.66 -6.65 11.18
C TYR A 618 -24.26 -7.16 11.61
N LEU A 619 -23.35 -6.27 12.02
CA LEU A 619 -22.02 -6.62 12.54
C LEU A 619 -22.00 -6.69 14.09
N GLN A 620 -23.09 -6.32 14.77
CA GLN A 620 -23.19 -6.43 16.23
C GLN A 620 -23.60 -7.84 16.69
N THR A 621 -24.27 -8.61 15.83
CA THR A 621 -24.64 -10.01 16.07
C THR A 621 -23.47 -10.99 15.95
N GLN A 622 -22.36 -10.55 15.36
CA GLN A 622 -21.16 -11.35 15.14
C GLN A 622 -20.09 -10.98 16.18
N THR A 623 -19.87 -11.89 17.13
CA THR A 623 -18.91 -11.73 18.23
C THR A 623 -17.47 -11.94 17.78
N LEU A 624 -16.52 -11.31 18.48
CA LEU A 624 -15.10 -11.42 18.22
C LEU A 624 -14.33 -11.38 19.54
N GLY A 625 -14.29 -12.53 20.23
CA GLY A 625 -13.93 -12.57 21.65
C GLY A 625 -15.05 -11.94 22.49
N ASN A 626 -14.69 -11.03 23.39
CA ASN A 626 -15.66 -10.31 24.22
C ASN A 626 -16.29 -9.08 23.51
N ASP A 627 -15.77 -8.71 22.34
CA ASP A 627 -16.24 -7.59 21.51
C ASP A 627 -17.03 -8.12 20.28
N ASN A 628 -17.31 -7.24 19.30
CA ASN A 628 -18.05 -7.59 18.07
C ASN A 628 -17.44 -6.92 16.83
N LEU A 629 -17.81 -7.42 15.64
CA LEU A 629 -17.29 -6.94 14.36
C LEU A 629 -17.68 -5.48 14.06
N ALA A 630 -18.78 -4.97 14.62
CA ALA A 630 -19.18 -3.56 14.42
C ALA A 630 -18.22 -2.56 15.09
N LEU A 631 -17.67 -2.91 16.25
CA LEU A 631 -16.63 -2.11 16.93
C LEU A 631 -15.33 -2.13 16.12
N LEU A 632 -14.92 -3.30 15.61
CA LEU A 632 -13.75 -3.43 14.74
C LEU A 632 -13.91 -2.60 13.45
N PHE A 633 -15.08 -2.66 12.83
CA PHE A 633 -15.40 -1.92 11.60
C PHE A 633 -15.39 -0.41 11.85
N GLN A 634 -15.93 0.07 12.97
CA GLN A 634 -15.80 1.49 13.38
C GLN A 634 -14.33 1.88 13.59
N ALA A 635 -13.54 1.06 14.29
CA ALA A 635 -12.12 1.33 14.54
C ALA A 635 -11.33 1.52 13.23
N HIS A 636 -11.53 0.61 12.26
CA HIS A 636 -10.92 0.72 10.93
C HIS A 636 -11.48 1.88 10.10
N LEU A 637 -12.76 2.24 10.25
CA LEU A 637 -13.36 3.39 9.57
C LEU A 637 -12.75 4.72 10.06
N GLU A 638 -12.67 4.92 11.38
CA GLU A 638 -12.01 6.07 12.00
C GLU A 638 -10.53 6.15 11.61
N MET A 639 -9.80 5.04 11.72
CA MET A 639 -8.41 4.92 11.25
C MET A 639 -8.26 5.36 9.78
N THR A 640 -9.21 4.95 8.93
CA THR A 640 -9.17 5.31 7.50
C THR A 640 -9.52 6.79 7.22
N GLN A 641 -10.34 7.42 8.08
CA GLN A 641 -10.51 8.88 8.05
C GLN A 641 -9.22 9.60 8.44
N LEU A 642 -8.46 9.10 9.42
CA LEU A 642 -7.14 9.65 9.76
C LEU A 642 -6.12 9.48 8.62
N PHE A 643 -6.13 8.34 7.92
CA PHE A 643 -5.36 8.14 6.68
C PHE A 643 -5.72 9.17 5.60
N SER A 644 -7.00 9.43 5.33
CA SER A 644 -7.41 10.46 4.36
C SER A 644 -6.90 11.83 4.79
N ASN A 645 -7.18 12.25 6.03
CA ASN A 645 -6.78 13.57 6.53
C ASN A 645 -5.26 13.78 6.47
N ALA A 646 -4.46 12.76 6.80
CA ALA A 646 -3.00 12.80 6.69
C ALA A 646 -2.54 12.94 5.23
N HIS A 647 -3.18 12.22 4.30
CA HIS A 647 -2.88 12.30 2.88
C HIS A 647 -3.29 13.67 2.28
N ASP A 648 -4.50 14.14 2.59
CA ASP A 648 -5.06 15.39 2.09
C ASP A 648 -4.29 16.64 2.61
N ILE A 649 -3.65 16.56 3.78
CA ILE A 649 -2.79 17.62 4.31
C ILE A 649 -1.34 17.51 3.81
N LEU A 650 -0.68 16.36 3.99
CA LEU A 650 0.76 16.24 3.75
C LEU A 650 1.11 15.91 2.28
N TYR A 651 0.26 15.14 1.59
CA TYR A 651 0.57 14.49 0.31
C TYR A 651 -0.30 14.94 -0.88
N SER A 652 -1.23 15.88 -0.68
CA SER A 652 -2.26 16.28 -1.66
C SER A 652 -1.76 16.74 -3.03
N SER A 653 -0.54 17.26 -3.12
CA SER A 653 0.13 17.53 -4.41
C SER A 653 1.64 17.68 -4.24
N THR A 654 2.41 17.42 -5.30
CA THR A 654 3.87 17.61 -5.32
C THR A 654 4.28 19.04 -4.98
N SER A 655 3.58 20.05 -5.51
CA SER A 655 3.86 21.46 -5.24
C SER A 655 3.58 21.84 -3.78
N HIS A 656 2.48 21.37 -3.18
CA HIS A 656 2.22 21.60 -1.76
C HIS A 656 3.22 20.87 -0.87
N ARG A 657 3.57 19.61 -1.20
CA ARG A 657 4.61 18.85 -0.52
C ARG A 657 5.97 19.56 -0.54
N GLU A 658 6.38 20.11 -1.68
CA GLU A 658 7.61 20.90 -1.78
C GLU A 658 7.56 22.22 -1.00
N GLN A 659 6.41 22.88 -0.95
CA GLN A 659 6.19 24.05 -0.10
C GLN A 659 6.35 23.67 1.39
N LEU A 660 5.70 22.59 1.84
CA LEU A 660 5.82 22.08 3.20
C LEU A 660 7.27 21.69 3.54
N TYR A 661 7.95 20.94 2.66
CA TYR A 661 9.38 20.59 2.82
C TYR A 661 10.26 21.84 3.02
N THR A 662 9.99 22.90 2.26
CA THR A 662 10.78 24.14 2.28
C THR A 662 10.45 25.02 3.49
N GLY A 663 9.17 25.18 3.85
CA GLY A 663 8.71 26.05 4.93
C GLY A 663 8.73 25.42 6.33
N GLY A 664 8.68 24.09 6.44
CA GLY A 664 8.68 23.37 7.73
C GLY A 664 7.33 23.35 8.46
N GLU A 665 6.27 23.93 7.87
CA GLU A 665 4.93 24.04 8.49
C GLU A 665 4.31 22.68 8.86
N TYR A 666 4.75 21.59 8.22
CA TYR A 666 4.31 20.22 8.53
C TYR A 666 4.56 19.78 9.98
N VAL A 667 5.53 20.39 10.68
CA VAL A 667 5.85 20.06 12.08
C VAL A 667 4.60 20.15 12.96
N ARG A 668 3.79 21.19 12.75
CA ARG A 668 2.51 21.37 13.45
C ARG A 668 1.50 20.29 13.10
N TYR A 669 1.34 19.97 11.81
CA TYR A 669 0.39 18.94 11.37
C TYR A 669 0.76 17.56 11.93
N ILE A 670 2.07 17.21 11.98
CA ILE A 670 2.52 15.96 12.58
C ILE A 670 2.22 15.93 14.09
N ASP A 671 2.49 17.01 14.83
CA ASP A 671 2.15 17.10 16.27
C ASP A 671 0.63 16.98 16.52
N ASP A 672 -0.19 17.68 15.73
CA ASP A 672 -1.65 17.61 15.78
C ASP A 672 -2.12 16.16 15.48
N PHE A 673 -1.55 15.48 14.49
CA PHE A 673 -1.83 14.06 14.21
C PHE A 673 -1.36 13.12 15.31
N SER A 674 -0.18 13.33 15.93
CA SER A 674 0.28 12.52 17.07
C SER A 674 -0.69 12.60 18.24
N ALA A 675 -1.30 13.76 18.50
CA ALA A 675 -2.34 13.91 19.53
C ALA A 675 -3.67 13.23 19.16
N VAL A 676 -4.01 13.11 17.87
CA VAL A 676 -5.18 12.34 17.41
C VAL A 676 -4.92 10.84 17.46
N LEU A 677 -3.76 10.37 16.98
CA LEU A 677 -3.33 8.97 17.03
C LEU A 677 -3.31 8.44 18.47
N ARG A 678 -2.76 9.19 19.43
CA ARG A 678 -2.75 8.80 20.85
C ARG A 678 -4.18 8.64 21.39
N ARG A 679 -5.11 9.53 21.06
CA ARG A 679 -6.53 9.40 21.45
C ARG A 679 -7.18 8.18 20.83
N TRP A 680 -6.97 7.94 19.53
CA TRP A 680 -7.48 6.74 18.86
C TRP A 680 -6.92 5.45 19.49
N LYS A 681 -5.63 5.40 19.84
CA LYS A 681 -5.02 4.23 20.52
C LYS A 681 -5.56 4.03 21.94
N LEU A 682 -5.92 5.09 22.66
CA LEU A 682 -6.61 4.99 23.94
C LEU A 682 -8.05 4.46 23.78
N SER A 683 -8.80 4.93 22.78
CA SER A 683 -10.18 4.46 22.53
C SER A 683 -10.25 3.00 22.06
N TRP A 684 -9.33 2.57 21.19
CA TRP A 684 -9.44 1.31 20.45
C TRP A 684 -8.41 0.24 20.85
N GLY A 685 -7.27 0.63 21.43
CA GLY A 685 -6.22 -0.32 21.87
C GLY A 685 -6.58 -1.11 23.14
N GLY A 686 -7.52 -0.58 23.94
CA GLY A 686 -8.02 -1.23 25.15
C GLY A 686 -9.02 -2.37 24.91
N LEU A 687 -9.55 -2.53 23.68
CA LEU A 687 -10.57 -3.55 23.38
C LEU A 687 -10.01 -4.98 23.42
N SER A 688 -10.91 -5.93 23.67
CA SER A 688 -10.66 -7.36 23.91
C SER A 688 -10.89 -8.21 22.65
N PHE A 689 -10.61 -7.65 21.48
CA PHE A 689 -10.55 -8.40 20.22
C PHE A 689 -9.51 -9.53 20.29
N ILE A 690 -9.77 -10.63 19.57
CA ILE A 690 -8.85 -11.76 19.45
C ILE A 690 -7.44 -11.31 18.97
N PRO A 691 -6.34 -11.93 19.44
CA PRO A 691 -4.98 -11.39 19.28
C PRO A 691 -4.56 -11.10 17.84
N CYS A 692 -4.91 -11.97 16.88
CA CYS A 692 -4.60 -11.79 15.46
C CYS A 692 -5.28 -10.55 14.85
N VAL A 693 -6.54 -10.29 15.20
CA VAL A 693 -7.26 -9.10 14.73
C VAL A 693 -6.75 -7.85 15.43
N LYS A 694 -6.47 -7.91 16.73
CA LYS A 694 -5.84 -6.82 17.48
C LYS A 694 -4.47 -6.46 16.89
N ALA A 695 -3.68 -7.44 16.46
CA ALA A 695 -2.43 -7.23 15.75
C ALA A 695 -2.64 -6.56 14.37
N SER A 696 -3.66 -6.96 13.59
CA SER A 696 -4.00 -6.29 12.32
C SER A 696 -4.42 -4.83 12.49
N LEU A 697 -5.09 -4.52 13.61
CA LEU A 697 -5.49 -3.17 13.98
C LEU A 697 -4.29 -2.32 14.40
N MET A 698 -3.33 -2.90 15.14
CA MET A 698 -2.07 -2.24 15.51
C MET A 698 -1.12 -2.06 14.31
N LEU A 699 -1.04 -3.02 13.37
CA LEU A 699 -0.30 -2.85 12.11
C LEU A 699 -0.83 -1.66 11.29
N SER A 700 -2.15 -1.46 11.28
CA SER A 700 -2.78 -0.31 10.62
C SER A 700 -2.42 1.01 11.31
N TYR A 701 -2.42 1.02 12.65
CA TYR A 701 -2.01 2.17 13.47
C TYR A 701 -0.53 2.53 13.27
N ASP A 702 0.38 1.56 13.37
CA ASP A 702 1.81 1.81 13.23
C ASP A 702 2.19 2.15 11.78
N PHE A 703 1.49 1.61 10.77
CA PHE A 703 1.66 2.07 9.40
C PHE A 703 1.23 3.54 9.22
N LEU A 704 0.14 4.00 9.85
CA LEU A 704 -0.23 5.42 9.81
C LEU A 704 0.79 6.29 10.57
N ARG A 705 1.27 5.81 11.72
CA ARG A 705 2.32 6.47 12.53
C ARG A 705 3.62 6.63 11.74
N LEU A 706 4.04 5.59 11.03
CA LEU A 706 5.16 5.59 10.09
C LEU A 706 4.90 6.56 8.91
N TYR A 707 3.76 6.44 8.23
CA TYR A 707 3.41 7.23 7.04
C TYR A 707 3.43 8.74 7.29
N ILE A 708 2.93 9.18 8.45
CA ILE A 708 2.94 10.60 8.86
C ILE A 708 4.35 11.08 9.20
N ASN A 709 5.10 10.32 10.01
CA ASN A 709 6.41 10.74 10.50
C ASN A 709 7.52 10.64 9.43
N ALA A 710 7.42 9.69 8.49
CA ALA A 710 8.33 9.54 7.36
C ALA A 710 8.35 10.79 6.44
N PHE A 711 7.30 11.61 6.47
CA PHE A 711 7.27 12.91 5.78
C PHE A 711 8.41 13.82 6.25
N ALA A 712 8.69 13.89 7.56
CA ALA A 712 9.76 14.70 8.13
C ALA A 712 11.16 14.16 7.75
N PHE A 713 11.32 12.83 7.65
CA PHE A 713 12.54 12.20 7.15
C PHE A 713 12.80 12.58 5.68
N GLN A 714 11.81 12.41 4.81
CA GLN A 714 11.95 12.71 3.38
C GLN A 714 12.08 14.22 3.09
N ALA A 715 11.46 15.08 3.92
CA ALA A 715 11.66 16.53 3.88
C ALA A 715 13.10 16.93 4.20
N ASN A 716 13.72 16.37 5.25
CA ASN A 716 15.10 16.69 5.60
C ASN A 716 16.11 16.11 4.60
N LEU A 717 15.87 14.90 4.08
CA LEU A 717 16.67 14.34 2.99
C LEU A 717 16.65 15.26 1.76
N ASN A 718 15.47 15.75 1.36
CA ASN A 718 15.32 16.74 0.28
C ASN A 718 16.05 18.06 0.57
N ARG A 719 16.00 18.59 1.81
CA ARG A 719 16.73 19.82 2.19
C ARG A 719 18.24 19.66 2.06
N ILE A 720 18.79 18.52 2.51
CA ILE A 720 20.24 18.27 2.47
C ILE A 720 20.70 18.11 1.02
N VAL A 721 19.97 17.34 0.21
CA VAL A 721 20.25 17.20 -1.25
C VAL A 721 20.15 18.56 -1.97
N ARG A 722 19.19 19.42 -1.62
CA ARG A 722 19.07 20.78 -2.20
C ARG A 722 20.22 21.73 -1.77
N ARG A 723 20.81 21.53 -0.58
CA ARG A 723 21.98 22.28 -0.10
C ARG A 723 23.27 21.80 -0.76
N GLN A 724 23.47 20.49 -0.87
CA GLN A 724 24.69 19.88 -1.38
C GLN A 724 24.70 19.80 -2.93
N ARG A 725 24.96 20.95 -3.58
CA ARG A 725 25.10 21.06 -5.06
C ARG A 725 26.32 20.36 -5.69
N LYS A 726 27.04 19.52 -4.93
CA LYS A 726 28.06 18.56 -5.42
C LYS A 726 27.90 17.24 -4.65
N ARG A 727 28.29 16.12 -5.29
CA ARG A 727 28.07 14.75 -4.78
C ARG A 727 28.51 14.58 -3.31
N PRO A 728 27.73 13.90 -2.46
CA PRO A 728 28.14 13.58 -1.09
C PRO A 728 29.26 12.53 -1.09
N ALA A 729 30.23 12.72 -0.19
CA ALA A 729 31.37 11.80 0.02
C ALA A 729 31.50 11.34 1.49
N GLY A 730 30.42 11.43 2.27
CA GLY A 730 30.42 11.08 3.70
C GLY A 730 29.00 10.86 4.26
N PRO A 731 28.88 10.31 5.48
CA PRO A 731 27.60 9.96 6.08
C PRO A 731 26.79 11.19 6.52
N LEU A 732 25.53 11.25 6.08
CA LEU A 732 24.63 12.41 6.27
C LEU A 732 24.17 12.63 7.73
N PHE A 733 24.44 11.68 8.64
CA PHE A 733 23.83 11.62 9.97
C PHE A 733 24.08 12.85 10.86
N SER A 734 25.25 13.50 10.74
CA SER A 734 25.58 14.69 11.52
C SER A 734 24.58 15.84 11.30
N GLU A 735 24.02 15.96 10.09
CA GLU A 735 22.96 16.93 9.79
C GLU A 735 21.56 16.44 10.19
N LEU A 736 21.26 15.13 10.05
CA LEU A 736 19.93 14.59 10.43
C LEU A 736 19.70 14.60 11.94
N ALA A 737 20.68 14.21 12.75
CA ALA A 737 20.54 14.16 14.21
C ALA A 737 20.48 15.56 14.86
N ALA A 738 21.05 16.57 14.20
CA ALA A 738 21.01 17.97 14.62
C ALA A 738 19.77 18.74 14.10
N ALA A 739 18.92 18.12 13.27
CA ALA A 739 17.73 18.76 12.74
C ALA A 739 16.63 18.91 13.83
N PRO A 740 15.86 20.02 13.86
CA PRO A 740 14.77 20.20 14.82
C PRO A 740 13.65 19.15 14.68
N ASP A 741 13.60 18.49 13.52
CA ASP A 741 12.62 17.47 13.17
C ASP A 741 13.05 16.05 13.60
N ALA A 742 14.26 15.87 14.17
CA ALA A 742 14.84 14.55 14.44
C ALA A 742 13.93 13.64 15.28
N ARG A 743 13.12 14.20 16.18
CA ARG A 743 12.09 13.47 16.95
C ARG A 743 11.13 12.65 16.08
N PHE A 744 10.71 13.19 14.94
CA PHE A 744 9.82 12.50 14.00
C PHE A 744 10.57 11.42 13.21
N ILE A 745 11.86 11.62 12.93
CA ILE A 745 12.70 10.61 12.30
C ILE A 745 12.82 9.40 13.24
N TYR A 746 13.08 9.60 14.53
CA TYR A 746 13.09 8.51 15.52
C TYR A 746 11.70 7.85 15.69
N GLU A 747 10.61 8.62 15.73
CA GLU A 747 9.23 8.09 15.78
C GLU A 747 8.91 7.21 14.54
N SER A 748 9.38 7.59 13.34
CA SER A 748 9.22 6.76 12.13
C SER A 748 10.06 5.48 12.16
N ILE A 749 11.27 5.53 12.73
CA ILE A 749 12.11 4.34 12.92
C ILE A 749 11.47 3.40 13.96
N ASP A 750 10.93 3.91 15.05
CA ASP A 750 10.18 3.12 16.03
C ASP A 750 8.93 2.47 15.40
N ALA A 751 8.12 3.24 14.68
CA ALA A 751 6.92 2.72 14.02
C ALA A 751 7.25 1.61 12.99
N ALA A 752 8.32 1.76 12.21
CA ALA A 752 8.77 0.71 11.29
C ALA A 752 9.26 -0.55 12.03
N ASN A 753 9.99 -0.41 13.14
CA ASN A 753 10.40 -1.55 13.96
C ASN A 753 9.19 -2.23 14.64
N SER A 754 8.18 -1.47 15.07
CA SER A 754 6.94 -1.98 15.65
C SER A 754 6.15 -2.85 14.67
N ILE A 755 6.09 -2.45 13.39
CA ILE A 755 5.51 -3.26 12.31
C ILE A 755 6.25 -4.60 12.15
N LEU A 756 7.58 -4.58 12.09
CA LEU A 756 8.37 -5.81 11.96
C LEU A 756 8.26 -6.70 13.21
N CYS A 757 8.28 -6.13 14.41
CA CYS A 757 8.09 -6.86 15.67
C CYS A 757 6.69 -7.49 15.77
N THR A 758 5.65 -6.78 15.35
CA THR A 758 4.27 -7.31 15.36
C THR A 758 4.15 -8.58 14.50
N ILE A 759 4.81 -8.60 13.33
CA ILE A 759 4.84 -9.76 12.42
C ILE A 759 5.81 -10.85 12.91
N ASN A 760 6.96 -10.47 13.44
CA ASN A 760 7.98 -11.42 13.88
C ASN A 760 7.59 -12.12 15.19
N SER A 761 6.86 -11.45 16.09
CA SER A 761 6.55 -11.96 17.43
C SER A 761 5.08 -12.39 17.61
N PHE A 762 4.10 -11.64 17.10
CA PHE A 762 2.68 -11.81 17.47
C PHE A 762 1.78 -12.44 16.38
N ILE A 763 2.29 -12.66 15.17
CA ILE A 763 1.52 -13.20 14.04
C ILE A 763 2.17 -14.49 13.53
N ASP A 764 1.41 -15.58 13.53
CA ASP A 764 1.86 -16.85 12.94
C ASP A 764 1.71 -16.83 11.40
N PRO A 765 2.75 -17.15 10.61
CA PRO A 765 2.71 -17.05 9.16
C PRO A 765 1.79 -18.07 8.49
N VAL A 766 1.65 -19.26 9.08
CA VAL A 766 0.92 -20.40 8.50
C VAL A 766 -0.54 -20.42 8.96
N LYS A 767 -0.81 -20.02 10.21
CA LYS A 767 -2.15 -19.99 10.83
C LYS A 767 -2.86 -18.65 10.69
N VAL A 768 -2.15 -17.54 10.50
CA VAL A 768 -2.74 -16.19 10.47
C VAL A 768 -2.34 -15.40 9.22
N PHE A 769 -1.05 -15.17 8.98
CA PHE A 769 -0.60 -14.15 8.01
C PHE A 769 -1.04 -14.45 6.56
N LYS A 770 -1.08 -15.73 6.14
CA LYS A 770 -1.58 -16.13 4.81
C LYS A 770 -3.04 -15.70 4.53
N TYR A 771 -3.84 -15.59 5.58
CA TYR A 771 -5.24 -15.17 5.52
C TYR A 771 -5.42 -13.64 5.61
N MET A 772 -4.38 -12.88 5.97
CA MET A 772 -4.48 -11.43 6.10
C MET A 772 -4.51 -10.72 4.74
N PRO A 773 -5.27 -9.61 4.60
CA PRO A 773 -5.29 -8.78 3.38
C PRO A 773 -3.93 -8.30 2.87
N LEU A 774 -3.82 -8.12 1.55
CA LEU A 774 -2.63 -7.70 0.80
C LEU A 774 -1.94 -6.46 1.42
N LYS A 775 -2.73 -5.50 1.92
CA LYS A 775 -2.20 -4.26 2.53
C LYS A 775 -1.21 -4.51 3.67
N PHE A 776 -1.36 -5.58 4.45
CA PHE A 776 -0.44 -5.89 5.55
C PHE A 776 0.94 -6.34 5.05
N TYR A 777 1.00 -7.11 3.96
CA TYR A 777 2.27 -7.42 3.27
C TYR A 777 2.94 -6.14 2.78
N LEU A 778 2.17 -5.20 2.23
CA LEU A 778 2.67 -3.93 1.72
C LEU A 778 3.16 -2.97 2.82
N TYR A 779 2.52 -2.96 4.00
CA TYR A 779 2.97 -2.19 5.17
C TYR A 779 4.32 -2.73 5.69
N VAL A 780 4.48 -4.06 5.73
CA VAL A 780 5.74 -4.73 6.12
C VAL A 780 6.87 -4.43 5.14
N ILE A 781 6.58 -4.49 3.83
CA ILE A 781 7.54 -4.15 2.78
C ILE A 781 7.98 -2.68 2.89
N TYR A 782 7.03 -1.75 3.07
CA TYR A 782 7.34 -0.33 3.25
C TYR A 782 8.18 -0.10 4.52
N ALA A 783 7.87 -0.76 5.64
CA ALA A 783 8.67 -0.67 6.86
C ALA A 783 10.11 -1.18 6.68
N ALA A 784 10.30 -2.33 6.02
CA ALA A 784 11.63 -2.89 5.75
C ALA A 784 12.45 -2.01 4.78
N VAL A 785 11.84 -1.47 3.72
CA VAL A 785 12.51 -0.57 2.77
C VAL A 785 12.77 0.81 3.39
N PHE A 786 11.89 1.29 4.28
CA PHE A 786 12.13 2.50 5.06
C PHE A 786 13.33 2.34 6.01
N LEU A 787 13.41 1.23 6.74
CA LEU A 787 14.53 0.93 7.64
C LEU A 787 15.85 0.75 6.88
N PHE A 788 15.84 0.13 5.69
CA PHE A 788 16.98 0.12 4.76
C PHE A 788 17.42 1.56 4.42
N LYS A 789 16.49 2.41 4.00
CA LYS A 789 16.76 3.81 3.64
C LYS A 789 17.26 4.64 4.84
N ALA A 790 16.76 4.38 6.04
CA ALA A 790 17.21 5.02 7.27
C ALA A 790 18.66 4.63 7.64
N ILE A 791 19.05 3.36 7.48
CA ILE A 791 20.46 2.93 7.61
C ILE A 791 21.33 3.63 6.57
N PHE A 792 20.89 3.71 5.31
CA PHE A 792 21.66 4.34 4.22
C PHE A 792 21.81 5.87 4.36
N ALA A 793 20.79 6.56 4.89
CA ALA A 793 20.87 7.97 5.27
C ALA A 793 21.70 8.20 6.56
N GLY A 794 22.20 7.12 7.19
CA GLY A 794 22.95 7.15 8.44
C GLY A 794 22.09 7.38 9.69
N ALA A 795 20.77 7.49 9.57
CA ALA A 795 19.84 7.78 10.66
C ALA A 795 19.79 6.71 11.77
N ILE A 796 20.29 5.50 11.48
CA ILE A 796 20.41 4.38 12.41
C ILE A 796 21.90 4.05 12.56
N LYS A 797 22.41 3.97 13.80
CA LYS A 797 23.85 3.76 14.03
C LYS A 797 24.30 2.36 13.59
N PRO A 798 25.59 2.14 13.25
CA PRO A 798 26.10 0.81 12.85
C PRO A 798 25.87 -0.32 13.87
N SER A 799 25.80 0.03 15.16
CA SER A 799 25.44 -0.89 16.25
C SER A 799 23.97 -1.32 16.18
N GLU A 800 23.06 -0.36 16.15
CA GLU A 800 21.60 -0.52 16.07
C GLU A 800 21.18 -1.24 14.77
N ALA A 801 21.86 -0.91 13.66
CA ALA A 801 21.62 -1.51 12.34
C ALA A 801 21.81 -3.05 12.32
N ARG A 802 22.55 -3.63 13.28
CA ARG A 802 22.67 -5.10 13.43
C ARG A 802 21.34 -5.73 13.89
N GLY A 803 20.62 -5.08 14.80
CA GLY A 803 19.30 -5.53 15.27
C GLY A 803 18.25 -5.44 14.16
N VAL A 804 18.21 -4.30 13.46
CA VAL A 804 17.32 -4.07 12.31
C VAL A 804 17.54 -5.12 11.21
N ARG A 805 18.80 -5.49 10.92
CA ARG A 805 19.12 -6.59 9.98
C ARG A 805 18.55 -7.93 10.43
N ARG A 806 18.69 -8.30 11.72
CA ARG A 806 18.11 -9.55 12.26
C ARG A 806 16.59 -9.57 12.09
N ALA A 807 15.91 -8.48 12.47
CA ALA A 807 14.46 -8.35 12.32
C ALA A 807 14.02 -8.53 10.86
N ILE A 808 14.69 -7.88 9.89
CA ILE A 808 14.36 -8.00 8.47
C ILE A 808 14.62 -9.42 7.92
N TYR A 809 15.69 -10.10 8.33
CA TYR A 809 15.91 -11.51 7.94
C TYR A 809 14.87 -12.46 8.50
N GLU A 810 14.43 -12.23 9.74
CA GLU A 810 13.34 -12.99 10.36
C GLU A 810 12.00 -12.70 9.69
N THR A 811 11.71 -11.44 9.31
CA THR A 811 10.53 -11.08 8.52
C THR A 811 10.55 -11.72 7.14
N ILE A 812 11.71 -11.80 6.48
CA ILE A 812 11.88 -12.58 5.23
C ILE A 812 11.51 -14.05 5.48
N SER A 813 11.98 -14.68 6.56
CA SER A 813 11.62 -16.05 6.91
C SER A 813 10.13 -16.24 7.21
N ARG A 814 9.50 -15.31 7.96
CA ARG A 814 8.05 -15.28 8.21
C ARG A 814 7.27 -15.17 6.89
N LEU A 815 7.68 -14.28 5.97
CA LEU A 815 7.06 -14.12 4.64
C LEU A 815 7.19 -15.36 3.76
N GLN A 816 8.32 -16.08 3.80
CA GLN A 816 8.45 -17.36 3.08
C GLN A 816 7.50 -18.44 3.64
N LYS A 817 7.21 -18.42 4.95
CA LYS A 817 6.35 -19.40 5.60
C LYS A 817 4.84 -19.17 5.39
N THR A 818 4.40 -18.18 4.61
CA THR A 818 2.95 -17.96 4.38
C THR A 818 2.36 -18.80 3.25
N SER A 819 3.18 -19.41 2.39
CA SER A 819 2.70 -20.27 1.29
C SER A 819 3.81 -21.16 0.74
N ASP A 820 3.50 -22.44 0.56
CA ASP A 820 4.39 -23.43 -0.08
C ASP A 820 4.44 -23.26 -1.62
N ASN A 821 3.46 -22.56 -2.20
CA ASN A 821 3.49 -22.16 -3.61
C ASN A 821 4.57 -21.08 -3.80
N GLN A 822 5.57 -21.35 -4.64
CA GLN A 822 6.66 -20.42 -4.96
C GLN A 822 6.19 -19.10 -5.60
N GLN A 823 4.99 -19.07 -6.20
CA GLN A 823 4.36 -17.86 -6.74
C GLN A 823 3.48 -17.11 -5.71
N GLY A 824 3.35 -17.64 -4.49
CA GLY A 824 2.62 -16.98 -3.39
C GLY A 824 3.18 -15.61 -3.04
N LEU A 825 2.30 -14.70 -2.59
CA LEU A 825 2.64 -13.29 -2.31
C LEU A 825 3.83 -13.16 -1.35
N GLY A 826 3.81 -13.90 -0.24
CA GLY A 826 4.88 -13.91 0.75
C GLY A 826 6.23 -14.32 0.17
N GLN A 827 6.28 -15.40 -0.63
CA GLN A 827 7.51 -15.87 -1.29
C GLN A 827 8.08 -14.83 -2.26
N ARG A 828 7.23 -14.20 -3.10
CA ARG A 828 7.66 -13.19 -4.07
C ARG A 828 8.19 -11.92 -3.39
N TYR A 829 7.52 -11.45 -2.33
CA TYR A 829 7.99 -10.31 -1.53
C TYR A 829 9.25 -10.63 -0.70
N ALA A 830 9.35 -11.83 -0.13
CA ALA A 830 10.55 -12.31 0.56
C ALA A 830 11.77 -12.37 -0.36
N ARG A 831 11.62 -12.90 -1.59
CA ARG A 831 12.67 -12.89 -2.62
C ARG A 831 13.12 -11.47 -2.95
N SER A 832 12.17 -10.55 -3.08
CA SER A 832 12.43 -9.12 -3.36
C SER A 832 13.31 -8.49 -2.28
N LEU A 833 12.91 -8.58 -1.01
CA LEU A 833 13.70 -8.06 0.13
C LEU A 833 15.07 -8.73 0.25
N LYS A 834 15.15 -10.05 0.00
CA LYS A 834 16.41 -10.80 0.06
C LYS A 834 17.40 -10.34 -1.02
N LEU A 835 16.94 -10.05 -2.24
CA LEU A 835 17.79 -9.51 -3.32
C LEU A 835 18.34 -8.11 -2.98
N LEU A 836 17.49 -7.22 -2.45
CA LEU A 836 17.90 -5.89 -1.97
C LEU A 836 19.04 -5.97 -0.95
N TRP A 837 18.94 -6.91 0.00
CA TRP A 837 19.94 -7.04 1.06
C TRP A 837 21.22 -7.79 0.63
N LEU A 838 21.12 -8.75 -0.30
CA LEU A 838 22.27 -9.54 -0.75
C LEU A 838 23.24 -8.74 -1.62
N LYS A 839 22.76 -7.94 -2.58
CA LYS A 839 23.63 -7.18 -3.50
C LYS A 839 24.56 -6.19 -2.78
N MET A 840 24.19 -5.73 -1.57
CA MET A 840 25.02 -4.87 -0.74
C MET A 840 26.11 -5.63 0.05
N LEU A 841 25.87 -6.88 0.47
CA LEU A 841 26.83 -7.66 1.25
C LEU A 841 28.07 -8.08 0.44
N GLY A 842 27.94 -8.20 -0.89
CA GLY A 842 29.02 -8.61 -1.78
C GLY A 842 30.30 -7.76 -1.69
N LYS A 843 30.20 -6.46 -1.38
CA LYS A 843 31.37 -5.56 -1.27
C LYS A 843 32.09 -5.59 0.09
N SER A 844 31.52 -6.22 1.12
CA SER A 844 32.16 -6.24 2.45
C SER A 844 33.32 -7.25 2.57
N ARG A 845 33.46 -8.19 1.62
CA ARG A 845 34.49 -9.25 1.66
C ARG A 845 35.82 -8.84 1.02
N SER A 846 35.85 -7.88 0.10
CA SER A 846 37.07 -7.46 -0.61
C SER A 846 37.85 -6.36 0.11
N GLN A 847 37.20 -5.53 0.95
CA GLN A 847 37.89 -4.49 1.73
C GLN A 847 38.45 -5.02 3.07
N ALA A 848 37.84 -6.05 3.66
CA ALA A 848 38.32 -6.64 4.92
C ALA A 848 39.67 -7.37 4.79
N ALA A 849 40.05 -7.81 3.58
CA ALA A 849 41.27 -8.58 3.32
C ALA A 849 42.53 -7.72 3.07
N ARG A 850 42.52 -6.43 3.42
CA ARG A 850 43.62 -5.47 3.18
C ARG A 850 43.99 -4.60 4.39
N ALA A 851 43.50 -4.91 5.59
CA ALA A 851 43.59 -4.02 6.75
C ALA A 851 43.96 -4.73 8.08
N GLU A 852 44.76 -5.80 8.04
CA GLU A 852 45.22 -6.47 9.27
C GLU A 852 46.56 -7.25 9.09
N GLU A 853 47.69 -6.54 9.11
CA GLU A 853 49.00 -7.10 9.53
C GLU A 853 49.76 -6.05 10.37
N PRO A 854 50.43 -6.41 11.49
CA PRO A 854 51.21 -5.48 12.30
C PRO A 854 52.61 -5.24 11.73
N SER A 855 53.15 -4.05 11.95
CA SER A 855 54.53 -3.71 11.58
C SER A 855 55.57 -4.30 12.54
N ASP A 856 56.63 -4.95 12.03
CA ASP A 856 57.93 -4.88 12.71
C ASP A 856 59.18 -5.14 11.83
N SER A 857 60.22 -4.33 12.08
CA SER A 857 61.66 -4.62 11.86
C SER A 857 62.33 -4.72 10.45
N ILE A 858 63.33 -3.83 10.25
CA ILE A 858 64.69 -4.06 9.66
C ILE A 858 64.90 -4.25 8.13
N VAL A 859 65.26 -3.13 7.47
CA VAL A 859 66.48 -2.86 6.65
C VAL A 859 67.10 -3.94 5.69
N ALA A 860 67.40 -3.49 4.45
CA ALA A 860 68.32 -4.07 3.42
C ALA A 860 67.78 -5.27 2.56
N ILE A 861 68.25 -5.53 1.31
CA ILE A 861 69.37 -4.96 0.52
C ILE A 861 69.10 -4.91 -1.02
N ASN A 862 69.97 -4.18 -1.73
CA ASN A 862 70.11 -3.91 -3.18
C ASN A 862 69.97 -5.08 -4.22
N ARG A 863 69.47 -4.70 -5.43
CA ARG A 863 69.92 -5.09 -6.82
C ARG A 863 69.66 -6.54 -7.35
N ALA A 864 69.71 -6.84 -8.66
CA ALA A 864 69.45 -6.10 -9.93
C ALA A 864 69.61 -7.01 -11.19
N ALA A 865 69.07 -6.58 -12.35
CA ALA A 865 69.31 -7.09 -13.73
C ALA A 865 68.82 -8.54 -14.05
N HIS A 866 68.66 -9.02 -15.29
CA HIS A 866 68.92 -8.57 -16.69
C HIS A 866 67.65 -8.82 -17.57
N GLN A 867 67.35 -8.11 -18.68
CA GLN A 867 67.82 -8.28 -20.08
C GLN A 867 67.84 -9.76 -20.58
N GLY A 868 67.39 -10.15 -21.78
CA GLY A 868 67.01 -9.40 -23.01
C GLY A 868 66.18 -10.23 -24.04
N PRO A 869 66.10 -9.85 -25.35
CA PRO A 869 64.91 -10.11 -26.20
C PRO A 869 65.12 -10.81 -27.58
N MET A 870 64.06 -10.79 -28.42
CA MET A 870 63.88 -11.12 -29.86
C MET A 870 63.08 -12.42 -30.15
N ASP A 871 61.99 -12.52 -30.94
CA ASP A 871 61.28 -11.74 -32.00
C ASP A 871 61.33 -12.41 -33.41
N GLN A 872 60.27 -12.16 -34.20
CA GLN A 872 60.08 -12.35 -35.67
C GLN A 872 59.65 -13.71 -36.25
N ASN A 873 58.39 -13.74 -36.73
CA ASN A 873 58.09 -13.93 -38.16
C ASN A 873 56.69 -13.37 -38.54
N GLN A 874 56.49 -13.04 -39.82
CA GLN A 874 55.34 -12.31 -40.39
C GLN A 874 54.83 -13.02 -41.70
N PRO A 875 53.71 -12.65 -42.40
CA PRO A 875 53.16 -11.29 -42.57
C PRO A 875 51.62 -11.08 -42.61
N THR A 876 51.25 -9.81 -42.81
CA THR A 876 49.96 -9.11 -43.06
C THR A 876 49.28 -9.48 -44.42
N PRO A 877 48.02 -9.05 -44.79
CA PRO A 877 47.38 -7.76 -44.41
C PRO A 877 45.82 -7.57 -44.37
N SER A 878 45.45 -6.43 -43.75
CA SER A 878 44.39 -5.44 -44.14
C SER A 878 42.87 -5.69 -44.02
N SER A 879 42.19 -4.55 -43.79
CA SER A 879 40.80 -4.15 -44.12
C SER A 879 39.59 -4.77 -43.38
N ASP A 880 39.12 -4.01 -42.37
CA ASP A 880 37.71 -3.59 -42.19
C ASP A 880 37.15 -2.98 -43.51
N PRO A 881 35.82 -2.90 -43.81
CA PRO A 881 34.71 -2.91 -42.84
C PRO A 881 33.36 -3.58 -43.24
N PHE A 882 32.48 -3.71 -42.23
CA PHE A 882 31.00 -3.87 -42.30
C PHE A 882 30.36 -5.04 -43.09
N ASN A 883 29.23 -5.53 -42.55
CA ASN A 883 28.25 -6.45 -43.15
C ASN A 883 28.71 -7.87 -43.55
N SER A 884 28.47 -8.83 -42.65
CA SER A 884 27.63 -9.98 -43.03
C SER A 884 26.87 -10.56 -41.82
N PHE A 885 25.55 -10.70 -41.97
CA PHE A 885 24.61 -11.10 -40.92
C PHE A 885 23.98 -12.45 -41.32
N SER A 886 23.94 -13.45 -40.42
CA SER A 886 22.94 -14.52 -40.49
C SER A 886 22.86 -15.36 -39.20
N TRP A 887 21.83 -15.14 -38.39
CA TRP A 887 21.50 -16.00 -37.24
C TRP A 887 20.79 -17.29 -37.67
N LYS A 888 21.48 -18.20 -38.39
CA LYS A 888 20.86 -19.44 -38.90
C LYS A 888 21.68 -20.74 -38.85
N ASP A 889 23.00 -20.69 -38.78
CA ASP A 889 23.81 -21.93 -38.68
C ASP A 889 24.12 -22.26 -37.22
N LEU A 890 23.69 -23.45 -36.79
CA LEU A 890 23.81 -23.95 -35.42
C LEU A 890 24.21 -25.43 -35.46
N HIS A 891 25.47 -25.69 -35.82
CA HIS A 891 26.03 -27.05 -35.82
C HIS A 891 27.57 -27.10 -35.69
N SER A 892 28.17 -26.37 -34.72
CA SER A 892 29.57 -26.58 -34.34
C SER A 892 29.91 -26.00 -32.95
N LEU A 893 29.63 -26.78 -31.89
CA LEU A 893 30.55 -27.13 -30.78
C LEU A 893 29.72 -27.73 -29.62
N GLY A 894 29.38 -29.01 -29.76
CA GLY A 894 28.93 -29.86 -28.64
C GLY A 894 30.08 -30.60 -27.96
N GLU A 895 31.33 -30.28 -28.31
CA GLU A 895 32.52 -31.06 -28.01
C GLU A 895 33.68 -30.15 -27.57
N PHE A 896 33.66 -29.65 -26.33
CA PHE A 896 34.90 -29.44 -25.59
C PHE A 896 34.67 -29.48 -24.07
N ILE A 897 35.52 -30.26 -23.38
CA ILE A 897 35.59 -30.39 -21.92
C ILE A 897 34.31 -30.88 -21.23
N SER A 898 33.91 -32.09 -21.59
CA SER A 898 33.77 -33.10 -20.54
C SER A 898 35.15 -33.47 -20.01
N ASN A 899 35.36 -33.46 -18.70
CA ASN A 899 36.19 -34.44 -17.98
C ASN A 899 36.08 -34.24 -16.46
N GLU A 900 36.31 -35.33 -15.73
CA GLU A 900 36.18 -35.43 -14.27
C GLU A 900 37.51 -35.09 -13.58
N GLU A 901 37.46 -34.69 -12.31
CA GLU A 901 37.88 -35.59 -11.24
C GLU A 901 37.30 -35.16 -9.87
N THR A 902 37.06 -36.14 -9.00
CA THR A 902 36.39 -35.98 -7.70
C THR A 902 37.34 -36.26 -6.54
N SER A 903 37.01 -35.80 -5.34
CA SER A 903 37.02 -36.67 -4.15
C SER A 903 36.49 -35.98 -2.87
N LEU A 904 36.14 -36.80 -1.87
CA LEU A 904 35.88 -36.48 -0.46
C LEU A 904 34.60 -35.69 -0.11
N PHE A 905 33.45 -36.34 -0.32
CA PHE A 905 32.40 -36.40 0.70
C PHE A 905 32.55 -37.70 1.52
N ASN A 906 32.03 -37.70 2.77
CA ASN A 906 31.32 -38.80 3.48
C ASN A 906 31.31 -38.49 5.00
N GLU A 907 30.26 -38.78 5.80
CA GLU A 907 28.91 -39.29 5.48
C GLU A 907 27.92 -39.12 6.65
N ASN A 908 26.63 -38.92 6.32
CA ASN A 908 25.42 -39.43 7.01
C ASN A 908 25.17 -39.04 8.51
N PHE A 909 23.97 -39.19 9.11
CA PHE A 909 22.82 -40.04 8.79
C PHE A 909 21.43 -39.37 8.91
N ILE A 910 20.43 -40.01 8.31
CA ILE A 910 19.00 -39.71 8.33
C ILE A 910 18.29 -40.59 9.36
N ILE A 911 17.33 -40.06 10.13
CA ILE A 911 16.26 -40.83 10.78
C ILE A 911 14.91 -40.09 10.61
N SER A 912 13.84 -40.88 10.46
CA SER A 912 12.45 -40.45 10.15
C SER A 912 11.67 -39.92 11.37
N PRO A 913 10.56 -39.19 11.17
CA PRO A 913 9.64 -38.80 12.23
C PRO A 913 8.47 -39.80 12.41
N GLU A 914 8.15 -40.17 13.65
CA GLU A 914 6.78 -40.54 14.04
C GLU A 914 6.56 -40.42 15.55
N GLN A 915 5.31 -40.11 15.91
CA GLN A 915 4.60 -40.38 17.18
C GLN A 915 5.36 -40.20 18.52
N ASP A 916 4.90 -39.23 19.31
CA ASP A 916 4.17 -39.63 20.51
C ASP A 916 3.03 -38.63 20.83
N SER A 917 2.03 -39.09 21.58
CA SER A 917 0.82 -38.32 21.91
C SER A 917 0.61 -38.24 23.42
N ILE A 918 0.48 -37.01 23.95
CA ILE A 918 0.07 -36.78 25.33
C ILE A 918 -1.28 -36.07 25.33
N GLN A 919 -2.20 -36.58 26.16
CA GLN A 919 -3.58 -36.12 26.26
C GLN A 919 -3.67 -34.82 27.07
N GLY A 920 -4.76 -34.07 26.86
CA GLY A 920 -4.87 -32.71 27.37
C GLY A 920 -5.06 -32.57 28.88
N ILE A 921 -4.61 -31.44 29.40
CA ILE A 921 -5.15 -30.79 30.60
C ILE A 921 -5.60 -29.40 30.15
N GLU A 922 -6.87 -29.07 30.38
CA GLU A 922 -7.38 -27.70 30.22
C GLU A 922 -6.90 -26.86 31.43
N GLY A 923 -6.29 -25.70 31.16
CA GLY A 923 -5.77 -24.78 32.17
C GLY A 923 -6.25 -23.33 31.89
N PRO A 924 -6.62 -22.54 32.92
CA PRO A 924 -7.43 -21.34 32.70
C PRO A 924 -6.64 -20.05 32.46
N ASP A 925 -7.19 -19.20 31.59
CA ASP A 925 -7.03 -17.74 31.47
C ASP A 925 -5.81 -17.11 32.16
N HIS A 926 -4.68 -17.06 31.45
CA HIS A 926 -3.55 -16.21 31.84
C HIS A 926 -3.71 -14.82 31.20
N MET A 927 -3.54 -13.76 32.00
CA MET A 927 -3.75 -12.39 31.55
C MET A 927 -2.59 -11.90 30.68
N ASP A 928 -2.88 -11.59 29.41
CA ASP A 928 -1.99 -10.88 28.48
C ASP A 928 -1.71 -9.43 28.93
N LEU A 929 -0.90 -9.29 29.98
CA LEU A 929 -0.18 -8.05 30.28
C LEU A 929 1.05 -7.98 29.37
N PRO A 930 1.32 -6.86 28.66
CA PRO A 930 2.47 -6.74 27.77
C PRO A 930 3.77 -6.52 28.55
N PHE A 931 4.27 -7.57 29.21
CA PHE A 931 5.38 -7.60 30.17
C PHE A 931 6.64 -6.83 29.72
N SER A 932 7.06 -6.97 28.46
CA SER A 932 8.24 -6.26 27.95
C SER A 932 8.07 -4.74 27.93
N SER A 933 6.86 -4.24 27.65
CA SER A 933 6.55 -2.80 27.67
C SER A 933 6.44 -2.25 29.09
N TYR A 934 5.88 -3.04 30.01
CA TYR A 934 5.80 -2.77 31.45
C TYR A 934 7.22 -2.59 32.02
N PHE A 935 8.12 -3.55 31.80
CA PHE A 935 9.48 -3.46 32.29
C PHE A 935 10.33 -2.41 31.56
N SER A 936 10.10 -2.14 30.28
CA SER A 936 10.81 -1.08 29.55
C SER A 936 10.57 0.33 30.13
N ALA A 937 9.35 0.63 30.61
CA ALA A 937 9.05 1.89 31.28
C ALA A 937 9.56 1.93 32.74
N PHE A 938 9.70 0.77 33.38
CA PHE A 938 10.12 0.62 34.77
C PHE A 938 11.64 0.60 34.95
N ALA A 939 12.38 0.08 33.96
CA ALA A 939 13.81 -0.25 34.02
C ALA A 939 14.71 0.82 34.65
N ALA A 940 14.63 2.06 34.13
CA ALA A 940 15.51 3.16 34.55
C ALA A 940 15.37 3.55 36.04
N ASN A 941 14.30 3.12 36.72
CA ASN A 941 14.06 3.41 38.14
C ASN A 941 13.70 2.16 38.96
N TYR A 942 13.83 0.94 38.40
CA TYR A 942 13.38 -0.32 39.02
C TYR A 942 13.82 -0.42 40.49
N VAL A 943 15.13 -0.27 40.74
CA VAL A 943 15.75 -0.49 42.06
C VAL A 943 15.28 0.55 43.09
N GLN A 944 14.89 1.75 42.65
CA GLN A 944 14.32 2.76 43.53
C GLN A 944 12.83 2.50 43.77
N GLN A 945 12.05 2.19 42.73
CA GLN A 945 10.60 2.01 42.84
C GLN A 945 10.20 0.73 43.57
N THR A 946 11.03 -0.32 43.56
CA THR A 946 10.85 -1.50 44.42
C THR A 946 11.34 -1.30 45.86
N GLY A 947 11.82 -0.11 46.24
CA GLY A 947 12.41 0.15 47.56
C GLY A 947 13.63 -0.73 47.86
N ARG A 948 14.42 -1.06 46.83
CA ARG A 948 15.55 -2.02 46.86
C ARG A 948 15.22 -3.43 47.37
N SER A 949 13.94 -3.79 47.45
CA SER A 949 13.50 -5.05 48.08
C SER A 949 14.12 -6.31 47.49
N THR A 950 14.09 -6.49 46.16
CA THR A 950 14.70 -7.65 45.47
C THR A 950 16.23 -7.69 45.55
N ARG A 951 16.88 -6.54 45.82
CA ARG A 951 18.32 -6.48 46.09
C ARG A 951 18.62 -6.97 47.51
N ARG A 952 17.90 -6.45 48.52
CA ARG A 952 18.12 -6.80 49.93
C ARG A 952 17.95 -8.28 50.22
N VAL A 953 16.94 -8.95 49.64
CA VAL A 953 16.77 -10.41 49.82
C VAL A 953 17.95 -11.20 49.25
N PHE A 954 18.56 -10.74 48.15
CA PHE A 954 19.78 -11.35 47.62
C PHE A 954 21.01 -11.05 48.48
N GLU A 955 21.16 -9.81 48.98
CA GLU A 955 22.20 -9.42 49.94
C GLU A 955 22.15 -10.28 51.22
N GLU A 956 20.96 -10.43 51.82
CA GLU A 956 20.75 -11.24 53.01
C GLU A 956 20.93 -12.75 52.77
N SER A 957 20.92 -13.21 51.51
CA SER A 957 21.16 -14.63 51.14
C SER A 957 22.61 -14.92 50.75
N PHE A 958 23.46 -13.89 50.66
CA PHE A 958 24.79 -14.04 50.08
C PHE A 958 25.72 -14.92 50.94
N GLU A 959 25.58 -14.89 52.27
CA GLU A 959 26.33 -15.76 53.17
C GLU A 959 25.98 -17.24 52.97
N GLU A 960 24.69 -17.60 52.82
CA GLU A 960 24.32 -18.99 52.55
C GLU A 960 24.60 -19.47 51.14
N ILE A 961 24.66 -18.56 50.15
CA ILE A 961 25.16 -18.84 48.81
C ILE A 961 26.64 -19.20 48.90
N GLN A 962 27.47 -18.32 49.46
CA GLN A 962 28.91 -18.55 49.67
C GLN A 962 29.20 -19.84 50.46
N ALA A 963 28.40 -20.15 51.48
CA ALA A 963 28.52 -21.37 52.28
C ALA A 963 28.09 -22.65 51.55
N THR A 964 27.27 -22.57 50.49
CA THR A 964 26.86 -23.72 49.66
C THR A 964 27.74 -23.89 48.42
N LYS A 965 28.17 -22.79 47.77
CA LYS A 965 29.28 -22.79 46.82
C LYS A 965 29.95 -21.40 46.82
N PRO A 966 31.26 -21.29 47.09
CA PRO A 966 31.93 -19.99 47.10
C PRO A 966 31.96 -19.33 45.71
N ILE A 967 31.59 -18.05 45.65
CA ILE A 967 31.80 -17.20 44.47
C ILE A 967 33.11 -16.44 44.67
N ASN A 968 34.04 -16.64 43.74
CA ASN A 968 35.42 -16.12 43.77
C ASN A 968 35.92 -15.83 42.33
N LYS A 969 37.16 -15.35 42.18
CA LYS A 969 37.76 -14.97 40.88
C LYS A 969 37.73 -16.07 39.80
N ASP A 970 37.76 -17.34 40.21
CA ASP A 970 37.80 -18.51 39.31
C ASP A 970 36.37 -18.99 38.93
N SER A 971 35.35 -18.30 39.46
CA SER A 971 33.94 -18.52 39.15
C SER A 971 33.49 -17.76 37.90
N VAL A 972 32.60 -18.39 37.13
CA VAL A 972 31.86 -17.77 36.03
C VAL A 972 30.39 -17.73 36.43
N VAL A 973 29.87 -16.53 36.66
CA VAL A 973 28.54 -16.28 37.20
C VAL A 973 27.61 -15.75 36.11
N HIS A 974 26.37 -16.24 36.12
CA HIS A 974 25.29 -15.77 35.25
C HIS A 974 24.22 -15.08 36.08
N ASP A 975 24.06 -13.76 35.91
CA ASP A 975 22.93 -12.98 36.41
C ASP A 975 21.86 -13.04 35.30
N ASN A 976 20.79 -13.81 35.52
CA ASN A 976 19.83 -14.26 34.51
C ASN A 976 18.44 -13.63 34.76
N ALA A 977 17.83 -13.06 33.72
CA ALA A 977 16.70 -12.12 33.85
C ALA A 977 16.99 -11.05 34.92
N ALA A 978 18.19 -10.46 34.82
CA ALA A 978 18.88 -9.73 35.89
C ALA A 978 18.31 -8.32 36.20
N GLY A 979 17.42 -7.81 35.36
CA GLY A 979 17.09 -6.39 35.34
C GLY A 979 18.36 -5.55 35.13
N PRO A 980 18.60 -4.50 35.95
CA PRO A 980 19.83 -3.70 35.89
C PRO A 980 21.08 -4.39 36.47
N GLY A 981 21.11 -5.73 36.58
CA GLY A 981 22.23 -6.50 37.13
C GLY A 981 22.25 -6.51 38.66
N ILE A 982 21.14 -6.91 39.27
CA ILE A 982 20.96 -6.80 40.73
C ILE A 982 21.96 -7.70 41.48
N ALA A 983 22.08 -8.97 41.11
CA ALA A 983 23.00 -9.88 41.78
C ALA A 983 24.46 -9.51 41.50
N ALA A 984 24.78 -9.09 40.27
CA ALA A 984 26.09 -8.53 39.92
C ALA A 984 26.47 -7.34 40.82
N SER A 985 25.54 -6.42 41.08
CA SER A 985 25.78 -5.25 41.95
C SER A 985 26.08 -5.62 43.41
N VAL A 986 25.58 -6.77 43.88
CA VAL A 986 25.81 -7.28 45.24
C VAL A 986 27.13 -8.04 45.32
N ILE A 987 27.43 -8.89 44.34
CA ILE A 987 28.69 -9.64 44.25
C ILE A 987 29.88 -8.66 44.25
N LEU A 988 29.83 -7.63 43.40
CA LEU A 988 30.86 -6.59 43.30
C LEU A 988 30.93 -5.66 44.53
N GLY A 989 29.83 -5.53 45.27
CA GLY A 989 29.78 -4.72 46.49
C GLY A 989 30.29 -5.43 47.73
N THR A 990 30.35 -6.77 47.71
CA THR A 990 30.65 -7.61 48.88
C THR A 990 32.00 -8.32 48.79
N LEU A 991 32.45 -8.71 47.59
CA LEU A 991 33.76 -9.34 47.40
C LEU A 991 34.90 -8.30 47.30
N PRO A 992 36.10 -8.60 47.83
CA PRO A 992 37.27 -7.77 47.57
C PRO A 992 37.66 -7.83 46.09
N ALA A 993 38.26 -6.76 45.56
CA ALA A 993 38.53 -6.60 44.12
C ALA A 993 39.43 -7.70 43.51
N GLU A 994 40.21 -8.41 44.32
CA GLU A 994 41.08 -9.53 43.91
C GLU A 994 40.32 -10.87 43.77
N GLU A 995 39.09 -10.96 44.29
CA GLU A 995 38.24 -12.15 44.29
C GLU A 995 37.00 -12.01 43.36
N VAL A 996 36.92 -10.94 42.57
CA VAL A 996 35.78 -10.67 41.68
C VAL A 996 35.71 -11.71 40.54
N PRO A 997 34.59 -12.43 40.39
CA PRO A 997 34.37 -13.42 39.32
C PRO A 997 34.20 -12.78 37.94
N GLN A 998 34.21 -13.61 36.88
CA GLN A 998 33.59 -13.23 35.61
C GLN A 998 32.06 -13.27 35.75
N ILE A 999 31.37 -12.21 35.34
CA ILE A 999 29.91 -12.11 35.43
C ILE A 999 29.32 -11.82 34.06
N LEU A 1000 28.43 -12.69 33.58
CA LEU A 1000 27.54 -12.40 32.45
C LEU A 1000 26.17 -11.97 32.98
N VAL A 1001 25.76 -10.75 32.65
CA VAL A 1001 24.42 -10.21 32.92
C VAL A 1001 23.56 -10.38 31.67
N THR A 1002 22.41 -11.06 31.79
CA THR A 1002 21.46 -11.27 30.69
C THR A 1002 20.03 -10.91 31.06
N ASP A 1003 19.35 -10.25 30.14
CA ASP A 1003 17.94 -9.89 30.24
C ASP A 1003 17.38 -9.70 28.81
N ASN A 1004 16.10 -10.00 28.59
CA ASN A 1004 15.46 -9.85 27.28
C ASN A 1004 14.90 -8.43 27.03
N VAL A 1005 14.86 -7.56 28.05
CA VAL A 1005 14.44 -6.16 27.97
C VAL A 1005 15.67 -5.25 27.70
N PRO A 1006 15.82 -4.65 26.51
CA PRO A 1006 17.03 -3.87 26.18
C PRO A 1006 17.34 -2.70 27.14
N PRO A 1007 16.34 -1.95 27.67
CA PRO A 1007 16.58 -0.96 28.73
C PRO A 1007 17.21 -1.50 30.02
N MET A 1008 16.92 -2.75 30.40
CA MET A 1008 17.52 -3.38 31.60
C MET A 1008 19.02 -3.60 31.39
N ILE A 1009 19.41 -4.17 30.25
CA ILE A 1009 20.82 -4.33 29.86
C ILE A 1009 21.54 -2.99 29.67
N GLN A 1010 20.86 -1.93 29.25
CA GLN A 1010 21.49 -0.61 29.21
C GLN A 1010 21.77 -0.09 30.62
N GLY A 1011 20.81 -0.18 31.56
CA GLY A 1011 21.02 0.20 32.95
C GLY A 1011 22.13 -0.60 33.64
N ALA A 1012 22.26 -1.90 33.33
CA ALA A 1012 23.39 -2.72 33.77
C ALA A 1012 24.71 -2.22 33.19
N LYS A 1013 24.80 -1.99 31.87
CA LYS A 1013 26.01 -1.47 31.21
C LYS A 1013 26.48 -0.16 31.81
N ASP A 1014 25.56 0.79 31.99
CA ASP A 1014 25.87 2.09 32.57
C ASP A 1014 26.42 1.94 34.01
N SER A 1015 25.84 1.03 34.79
CA SER A 1015 26.23 0.73 36.19
C SER A 1015 27.58 0.01 36.31
N PHE A 1016 27.98 -0.80 35.32
CA PHE A 1016 29.20 -1.62 35.37
C PHE A 1016 30.31 -1.18 34.41
N THR A 1017 30.21 0.02 33.82
CA THR A 1017 31.23 0.59 32.91
C THR A 1017 32.67 0.55 33.43
N SER A 1018 32.88 0.54 34.75
CA SER A 1018 34.20 0.46 35.39
C SER A 1018 34.75 -0.96 35.61
N TRP A 1019 33.96 -2.01 35.32
CA TRP A 1019 34.27 -3.39 35.68
C TRP A 1019 34.45 -4.28 34.45
N SER A 1020 35.71 -4.47 34.03
CA SER A 1020 36.07 -5.31 32.87
C SER A 1020 35.65 -6.79 32.97
N GLN A 1021 35.37 -7.26 34.19
CA GLN A 1021 34.91 -8.62 34.49
C GLN A 1021 33.42 -8.83 34.26
N VAL A 1022 32.65 -7.76 34.02
CA VAL A 1022 31.20 -7.82 33.76
C VAL A 1022 30.93 -7.63 32.27
N GLU A 1023 30.28 -8.62 31.66
CA GLU A 1023 29.69 -8.48 30.34
C GLU A 1023 28.16 -8.40 30.46
N SER A 1024 27.49 -7.62 29.61
CA SER A 1024 26.02 -7.51 29.60
C SER A 1024 25.44 -7.72 28.20
N LYS A 1025 24.71 -8.82 28.01
CA LYS A 1025 24.14 -9.25 26.72
C LYS A 1025 22.61 -9.24 26.77
N ILE A 1026 21.97 -8.82 25.68
CA ILE A 1026 20.53 -9.00 25.50
C ILE A 1026 20.32 -10.44 25.03
N LEU A 1027 19.80 -11.29 25.91
CA LEU A 1027 19.55 -12.72 25.72
C LEU A 1027 18.28 -13.11 26.48
N ASP A 1028 17.57 -14.11 25.99
CA ASP A 1028 16.32 -14.58 26.60
C ASP A 1028 16.59 -15.78 27.51
N SER A 1029 16.11 -15.73 28.75
CA SER A 1029 16.22 -16.84 29.70
C SER A 1029 15.51 -18.11 29.18
N LEU A 1030 14.55 -17.96 28.25
CA LEU A 1030 13.87 -19.05 27.56
C LEU A 1030 14.63 -19.61 26.34
N ASN A 1031 15.76 -19.00 25.96
CA ASN A 1031 16.64 -19.47 24.90
C ASN A 1031 18.05 -18.86 25.03
N LEU A 1032 18.97 -19.60 25.65
CA LEU A 1032 20.39 -19.25 25.81
C LEU A 1032 21.24 -19.82 24.66
N GLU A 1033 20.70 -19.86 23.44
CA GLU A 1033 21.44 -20.14 22.19
C GLU A 1033 22.70 -19.27 22.10
N GLY A 1034 23.85 -19.93 21.96
CA GLY A 1034 25.18 -19.28 21.96
C GLY A 1034 25.90 -19.29 23.30
N ILE A 1035 25.26 -19.74 24.39
CA ILE A 1035 25.92 -20.16 25.62
C ILE A 1035 26.12 -21.69 25.58
N PRO A 1036 27.36 -22.21 25.72
CA PRO A 1036 27.62 -23.64 25.79
C PRO A 1036 26.93 -24.33 26.98
N ASP A 1037 26.75 -25.64 26.86
CA ASP A 1037 26.41 -26.50 27.98
C ASP A 1037 27.54 -26.49 29.02
N ASP A 1038 27.21 -26.66 30.31
CA ASP A 1038 28.17 -26.70 31.43
C ASP A 1038 29.17 -25.52 31.46
N HIS A 1039 28.70 -24.31 31.12
CA HIS A 1039 29.52 -23.11 31.04
C HIS A 1039 29.70 -22.42 32.41
N PHE A 1040 28.61 -22.20 33.15
CA PHE A 1040 28.58 -21.40 34.37
C PHE A 1040 28.89 -22.22 35.64
N THR A 1041 29.60 -21.61 36.60
CA THR A 1041 29.75 -22.19 37.95
C THR A 1041 28.57 -21.85 38.85
N HIS A 1042 27.91 -20.70 38.58
CA HIS A 1042 26.73 -20.22 39.26
C HIS A 1042 25.76 -19.60 38.24
N SER A 1043 24.46 -19.85 38.35
CA SER A 1043 23.43 -19.10 37.65
C SER A 1043 22.38 -18.62 38.64
N ILE A 1044 21.97 -17.37 38.51
CA ILE A 1044 21.19 -16.62 39.49
C ILE A 1044 19.99 -16.04 38.76
N LEU A 1045 18.77 -16.32 39.22
CA LEU A 1045 17.54 -15.86 38.59
C LEU A 1045 16.65 -15.21 39.66
N ASN A 1046 16.89 -13.93 39.89
CA ASN A 1046 16.46 -13.20 41.09
C ASN A 1046 15.07 -12.56 40.92
N PHE A 1047 14.03 -13.13 41.55
CA PHE A 1047 12.62 -12.73 41.47
C PHE A 1047 11.95 -12.83 40.09
N SER A 1048 12.68 -13.27 39.06
CA SER A 1048 12.21 -13.31 37.67
C SER A 1048 11.56 -14.64 37.25
N VAL A 1049 11.69 -15.72 38.05
CA VAL A 1049 11.34 -17.10 37.63
C VAL A 1049 9.89 -17.22 37.16
N PHE A 1050 8.97 -16.63 37.93
CA PHE A 1050 7.54 -16.60 37.69
C PHE A 1050 7.08 -15.37 36.87
N THR A 1051 8.03 -14.62 36.30
CA THR A 1051 7.77 -13.60 35.25
C THR A 1051 8.20 -14.07 33.86
N LEU A 1052 8.83 -15.26 33.76
CA LEU A 1052 9.10 -15.92 32.49
C LEU A 1052 7.81 -16.50 31.91
N ALA A 1053 7.63 -16.42 30.59
CA ALA A 1053 6.45 -16.99 29.91
C ALA A 1053 6.38 -18.53 29.96
N ASP A 1054 7.52 -19.19 30.25
CA ASP A 1054 7.59 -20.62 30.56
C ASP A 1054 8.68 -20.84 31.62
N PRO A 1055 8.32 -20.83 32.93
CA PRO A 1055 9.29 -20.99 34.02
C PRO A 1055 10.08 -22.30 33.93
N VAL A 1056 9.43 -23.40 33.53
CA VAL A 1056 10.07 -24.73 33.44
C VAL A 1056 11.11 -24.75 32.31
N LYS A 1057 10.83 -24.13 31.16
CA LYS A 1057 11.81 -24.01 30.06
C LYS A 1057 12.96 -23.08 30.41
N GLY A 1058 12.68 -21.97 31.10
CA GLY A 1058 13.73 -21.06 31.59
C GLY A 1058 14.70 -21.76 32.55
N LEU A 1059 14.16 -22.55 33.47
CA LEU A 1059 14.97 -23.36 34.39
C LEU A 1059 15.68 -24.54 33.68
N LYS A 1060 15.15 -25.07 32.58
CA LYS A 1060 15.86 -26.06 31.72
C LYS A 1060 17.08 -25.47 31.03
N GLU A 1061 16.98 -24.28 30.47
CA GLU A 1061 18.13 -23.57 29.88
C GLU A 1061 19.17 -23.17 30.96
N MET A 1062 18.70 -22.79 32.15
CA MET A 1062 19.54 -22.57 33.32
C MET A 1062 20.26 -23.86 33.77
N GLN A 1063 19.58 -25.02 33.78
CA GLN A 1063 20.22 -26.31 34.07
C GLN A 1063 21.24 -26.69 32.98
N ARG A 1064 20.90 -26.54 31.70
CA ARG A 1064 21.79 -26.88 30.57
C ARG A 1064 23.12 -26.12 30.66
N THR A 1065 23.06 -24.81 30.91
CA THR A 1065 24.23 -23.91 30.90
C THR A 1065 25.02 -23.90 32.21
N LEU A 1066 24.48 -24.43 33.30
CA LEU A 1066 25.17 -24.59 34.59
C LEU A 1066 26.01 -25.88 34.61
N LYS A 1067 27.18 -25.88 35.27
CA LYS A 1067 28.08 -27.05 35.38
C LYS A 1067 27.53 -28.20 36.26
N PRO A 1068 28.03 -29.44 36.13
CA PRO A 1068 27.64 -30.60 36.96
C PRO A 1068 28.21 -30.58 38.41
N ASP A 1069 28.66 -29.41 38.86
CA ASP A 1069 28.99 -29.08 40.24
C ASP A 1069 28.38 -27.71 40.64
N GLY A 1070 27.59 -27.11 39.74
CA GLY A 1070 27.23 -25.70 39.73
C GLY A 1070 26.02 -25.38 40.61
N LEU A 1071 25.96 -24.15 41.10
CA LEU A 1071 24.90 -23.67 41.97
C LEU A 1071 23.88 -22.80 41.22
N ALA A 1072 22.64 -23.28 41.16
CA ALA A 1072 21.48 -22.49 40.79
C ALA A 1072 20.95 -21.74 42.02
N VAL A 1073 20.67 -20.46 41.86
CA VAL A 1073 20.05 -19.58 42.87
C VAL A 1073 18.78 -18.99 42.26
N ILE A 1074 17.61 -19.42 42.74
CA ILE A 1074 16.32 -19.04 42.16
C ILE A 1074 15.48 -18.41 43.28
N SER A 1075 14.92 -17.22 43.07
CA SER A 1075 14.08 -16.56 44.08
C SER A 1075 12.72 -16.10 43.57
N CYS A 1076 11.75 -16.05 44.47
CA CYS A 1076 10.42 -15.49 44.25
C CYS A 1076 9.84 -14.92 45.55
N TRP A 1077 8.68 -14.25 45.47
CA TRP A 1077 7.99 -13.73 46.65
C TRP A 1077 7.16 -14.81 47.35
N LYS A 1078 7.36 -14.97 48.66
CA LYS A 1078 6.38 -15.58 49.56
C LYS A 1078 5.24 -14.61 49.84
N THR A 1079 5.55 -13.33 50.02
CA THR A 1079 4.57 -12.27 50.26
C THR A 1079 5.08 -10.95 49.69
N PHE A 1080 4.45 -10.48 48.61
CA PHE A 1080 4.73 -9.18 48.01
C PHE A 1080 3.95 -8.08 48.74
N GLY A 1081 4.54 -7.48 49.77
CA GLY A 1081 3.87 -6.55 50.69
C GLY A 1081 3.16 -5.37 50.00
N ALA A 1082 3.74 -4.84 48.92
CA ALA A 1082 3.10 -3.79 48.13
C ALA A 1082 1.74 -4.21 47.54
N GLY A 1083 1.58 -5.47 47.12
CA GLY A 1083 0.30 -6.00 46.63
C GLY A 1083 -0.77 -6.04 47.73
N GLN A 1084 -0.38 -6.42 48.96
CA GLN A 1084 -1.29 -6.42 50.12
C GLN A 1084 -1.76 -4.99 50.46
N LEU A 1085 -0.85 -4.00 50.44
CA LEU A 1085 -1.20 -2.60 50.65
C LEU A 1085 -2.08 -2.04 49.53
N ILE A 1086 -1.85 -2.42 48.27
CA ILE A 1086 -2.72 -2.06 47.14
C ILE A 1086 -4.14 -2.60 47.37
N HIS A 1087 -4.29 -3.87 47.76
CA HIS A 1087 -5.62 -4.45 48.04
C HIS A 1087 -6.30 -3.77 49.24
N ALA A 1088 -5.56 -3.42 50.29
CA ALA A 1088 -6.07 -2.66 51.43
C ALA A 1088 -6.53 -1.24 51.02
N ALA A 1089 -5.77 -0.55 50.16
CA ALA A 1089 -6.14 0.77 49.63
C ALA A 1089 -7.37 0.69 48.71
N GLN A 1090 -7.48 -0.36 47.88
CA GLN A 1090 -8.69 -0.62 47.08
C GLN A 1090 -9.92 -0.77 47.99
N ALA A 1091 -9.81 -1.56 49.07
CA ALA A 1091 -10.90 -1.77 50.02
C ALA A 1091 -11.32 -0.50 50.80
N ILE A 1092 -10.44 0.50 50.95
CA ILE A 1092 -10.79 1.81 51.53
C ILE A 1092 -11.56 2.67 50.51
N VAL A 1093 -11.19 2.64 49.23
CA VAL A 1093 -11.76 3.52 48.20
C VAL A 1093 -13.06 2.96 47.61
N ARG A 1094 -13.08 1.66 47.26
CA ARG A 1094 -14.20 0.95 46.62
C ARG A 1094 -14.24 -0.53 47.07
N PRO A 1095 -14.71 -0.83 48.28
CA PRO A 1095 -14.84 -2.21 48.79
C PRO A 1095 -15.88 -3.07 48.05
N ASP A 1096 -16.67 -2.47 47.16
CA ASP A 1096 -17.63 -3.13 46.27
C ASP A 1096 -17.00 -3.73 45.00
N LEU A 1097 -15.77 -3.32 44.66
CA LEU A 1097 -15.04 -3.85 43.50
C LEU A 1097 -14.15 -5.03 43.92
N PRO A 1098 -13.94 -6.03 43.03
CA PRO A 1098 -12.99 -7.10 43.30
C PRO A 1098 -11.56 -6.52 43.41
N PRO A 1099 -10.72 -7.04 44.33
CA PRO A 1099 -9.32 -6.63 44.42
C PRO A 1099 -8.58 -6.96 43.13
N LEU A 1100 -7.45 -6.29 42.90
CA LEU A 1100 -6.57 -6.56 41.77
C LEU A 1100 -6.21 -8.06 41.73
N LYS A 1101 -6.55 -8.74 40.64
CA LYS A 1101 -6.03 -10.10 40.41
C LYS A 1101 -4.52 -9.96 40.16
N LEU A 1102 -3.72 -10.44 41.10
CA LEU A 1102 -2.32 -10.72 40.82
C LEU A 1102 -2.26 -11.86 39.79
N PRO A 1103 -1.40 -11.79 38.76
CA PRO A 1103 -1.12 -12.94 37.91
C PRO A 1103 -0.63 -14.10 38.78
N HIS A 1104 -1.18 -15.30 38.55
CA HIS A 1104 -0.72 -16.55 39.16
C HIS A 1104 -0.56 -16.52 40.70
N PRO A 1105 -1.65 -16.37 41.49
CA PRO A 1105 -1.57 -16.45 42.95
C PRO A 1105 -0.91 -17.75 43.45
N GLU A 1106 -1.00 -18.84 42.69
CA GLU A 1106 -0.35 -20.12 42.96
C GLU A 1106 1.20 -20.03 43.02
N PHE A 1107 1.82 -19.08 42.33
CA PHE A 1107 3.29 -18.89 42.36
C PHE A 1107 3.81 -18.29 43.69
N PHE A 1108 2.91 -17.93 44.60
CA PHE A 1108 3.20 -17.49 45.96
C PHE A 1108 2.89 -18.59 47.00
N GLU A 1109 2.65 -19.85 46.58
CA GLU A 1109 2.41 -21.00 47.45
C GLU A 1109 3.68 -21.83 47.70
N LEU A 1110 3.81 -22.35 48.93
CA LEU A 1110 4.98 -23.11 49.38
C LEU A 1110 5.06 -24.47 48.65
N GLY A 1111 6.25 -24.83 48.17
CA GLY A 1111 6.46 -26.06 47.39
C GLY A 1111 6.33 -25.87 45.87
N VAL A 1112 5.76 -24.76 45.39
CA VAL A 1112 5.59 -24.51 43.96
C VAL A 1112 6.92 -24.16 43.28
N LEU A 1113 7.78 -23.37 43.94
CA LEU A 1113 9.12 -23.06 43.45
C LEU A 1113 9.98 -24.33 43.30
N GLU A 1114 9.95 -25.19 44.32
CA GLU A 1114 10.60 -26.50 44.31
C GLU A 1114 10.04 -27.39 43.20
N LYS A 1115 8.71 -27.52 43.11
CA LYS A 1115 8.05 -28.36 42.08
C LYS A 1115 8.42 -27.93 40.66
N THR A 1116 8.35 -26.63 40.34
CA THR A 1116 8.74 -26.09 39.03
C THR A 1116 10.22 -26.31 38.73
N THR A 1117 11.09 -26.27 39.75
CA THR A 1117 12.54 -26.53 39.59
C THR A 1117 12.84 -28.02 39.42
N ALA A 1118 12.08 -28.93 40.04
CA ALA A 1118 12.18 -30.37 39.80
C ALA A 1118 11.65 -30.75 38.41
N GLU A 1119 10.54 -30.14 37.95
CA GLU A 1119 10.00 -30.31 36.59
C GLU A 1119 10.94 -29.77 35.48
N ALA A 1120 11.86 -28.87 35.86
CA ALA A 1120 12.94 -28.42 35.01
C ALA A 1120 14.07 -29.45 34.86
N GLY A 1121 14.16 -30.47 35.73
CA GLY A 1121 15.13 -31.56 35.64
C GLY A 1121 16.21 -31.57 36.74
N PHE A 1122 16.18 -30.64 37.69
CA PHE A 1122 17.09 -30.67 38.86
C PHE A 1122 16.64 -31.71 39.90
N ASP A 1123 17.59 -32.34 40.60
CA ASP A 1123 17.27 -33.29 41.67
C ASP A 1123 16.81 -32.56 42.95
N SER A 1124 15.57 -32.83 43.35
CA SER A 1124 14.97 -32.42 44.62
C SER A 1124 15.78 -32.76 45.88
N ALA A 1125 16.65 -33.77 45.84
CA ALA A 1125 17.55 -34.11 46.94
C ALA A 1125 18.60 -33.03 47.23
N ASN A 1126 18.93 -32.19 46.23
CA ASN A 1126 19.92 -31.11 46.33
C ASN A 1126 19.30 -29.75 46.71
N PHE A 1127 18.01 -29.70 47.06
CA PHE A 1127 17.28 -28.46 47.29
C PHE A 1127 17.46 -27.93 48.72
N LYS A 1128 17.86 -26.67 48.83
CA LYS A 1128 17.96 -25.91 50.09
C LYS A 1128 17.15 -24.62 49.95
N LEU A 1129 15.89 -24.66 50.39
CA LEU A 1129 15.02 -23.48 50.45
C LEU A 1129 15.39 -22.59 51.64
N LEU A 1130 15.54 -21.29 51.40
CA LEU A 1130 15.68 -20.25 52.40
C LEU A 1130 14.43 -19.36 52.40
N GLU A 1131 14.06 -18.86 53.57
CA GLU A 1131 13.07 -17.79 53.72
C GLU A 1131 13.77 -16.53 54.25
N LYS A 1132 13.48 -15.38 53.65
CA LYS A 1132 14.08 -14.07 54.00
C LYS A 1132 12.97 -13.03 54.17
N SER A 1133 13.10 -12.22 55.22
CA SER A 1133 12.08 -11.24 55.64
C SER A 1133 12.69 -9.85 55.80
N ILE A 1134 12.45 -8.97 54.83
CA ILE A 1134 13.00 -7.61 54.81
C ILE A 1134 11.94 -6.57 55.18
N VAL A 1135 12.39 -5.40 55.63
CA VAL A 1135 11.52 -4.24 55.90
C VAL A 1135 12.04 -3.02 55.14
N VAL A 1136 11.18 -2.41 54.31
CA VAL A 1136 11.45 -1.19 53.55
C VAL A 1136 10.89 0.01 54.31
N SER A 1137 11.75 0.95 54.69
CA SER A 1137 11.39 2.10 55.53
C SER A 1137 12.19 3.36 55.16
N GLY A 1138 11.77 4.51 55.69
CA GLY A 1138 12.41 5.80 55.43
C GLY A 1138 12.34 6.21 53.94
N PRO A 1139 13.36 6.89 53.40
CA PRO A 1139 13.33 7.42 52.03
C PRO A 1139 13.03 6.39 50.94
N GLU A 1140 13.42 5.12 51.11
CA GLU A 1140 13.17 4.07 50.10
C GLU A 1140 11.68 3.67 50.02
N LEU A 1141 10.92 3.90 51.10
CA LEU A 1141 9.47 3.76 51.13
C LEU A 1141 8.79 4.99 50.48
N ASP A 1142 9.14 6.21 50.90
CA ASP A 1142 8.48 7.44 50.45
C ASP A 1142 8.86 7.86 49.01
N ASP A 1143 10.15 7.84 48.65
CA ASP A 1143 10.61 8.22 47.31
C ASP A 1143 10.52 7.10 46.28
N GLY A 1144 10.33 5.85 46.73
CA GLY A 1144 10.31 4.64 45.92
C GLY A 1144 8.94 3.98 45.89
N LEU A 1145 8.68 3.14 46.90
CA LEU A 1145 7.55 2.21 46.92
C LEU A 1145 6.17 2.91 46.91
N LYS A 1146 6.06 4.06 47.58
CA LYS A 1146 4.87 4.91 47.54
C LYS A 1146 4.59 5.43 46.13
N LYS A 1147 5.62 5.83 45.37
CA LYS A 1147 5.47 6.26 43.97
C LYS A 1147 5.09 5.12 43.02
N PHE A 1148 5.53 3.89 43.32
CA PHE A 1148 5.07 2.69 42.61
C PHE A 1148 3.55 2.47 42.78
N MET A 1149 3.04 2.52 44.02
CA MET A 1149 1.60 2.32 44.31
C MET A 1149 0.69 3.46 43.82
N LEU A 1150 1.20 4.70 43.76
CA LEU A 1150 0.47 5.83 43.18
C LEU A 1150 0.57 5.89 41.65
N GLY A 1151 1.63 5.31 41.07
CA GLY A 1151 2.04 5.48 39.68
C GLY A 1151 1.06 4.91 38.64
N PRO A 1152 1.27 5.25 37.35
CA PRO A 1152 0.44 4.74 36.24
C PRO A 1152 0.55 3.23 36.06
N LEU A 1153 1.62 2.62 36.57
CA LEU A 1153 1.86 1.18 36.57
C LEU A 1153 0.75 0.42 37.33
N MET A 1154 0.23 1.01 38.42
CA MET A 1154 -0.84 0.46 39.25
C MET A 1154 -2.23 0.99 38.89
N ALA A 1155 -2.39 1.62 37.70
CA ALA A 1155 -3.71 1.99 37.18
C ALA A 1155 -4.73 0.82 37.09
N PRO A 1156 -4.35 -0.45 36.84
CA PRO A 1156 -5.28 -1.58 36.93
C PRO A 1156 -5.96 -1.75 38.30
N ALA A 1157 -5.30 -1.36 39.40
CA ALA A 1157 -5.92 -1.38 40.73
C ALA A 1157 -7.05 -0.33 40.88
N ARG A 1158 -7.12 0.64 39.97
CA ARG A 1158 -8.10 1.73 39.93
C ARG A 1158 -9.11 1.56 38.78
N ALA A 1159 -9.14 0.39 38.13
CA ALA A 1159 -10.12 0.08 37.11
C ALA A 1159 -11.54 0.14 37.69
N GLY A 1160 -12.43 0.94 37.09
CA GLY A 1160 -13.79 1.16 37.59
C GLY A 1160 -13.94 2.24 38.67
N PHE A 1161 -12.86 2.97 39.00
CA PHE A 1161 -12.92 4.15 39.86
C PHE A 1161 -13.57 5.33 39.13
N THR A 1162 -14.36 6.12 39.85
CA THR A 1162 -14.86 7.42 39.36
C THR A 1162 -13.82 8.53 39.55
N GLU A 1163 -14.07 9.72 38.97
CA GLU A 1163 -13.23 10.91 39.23
C GLU A 1163 -13.20 11.36 40.70
N GLU A 1164 -14.15 10.91 41.54
CA GLU A 1164 -14.09 11.14 42.99
C GLU A 1164 -13.29 10.04 43.71
N ASP A 1165 -13.27 8.82 43.17
CA ASP A 1165 -12.51 7.69 43.73
C ASP A 1165 -11.01 7.83 43.45
N GLU A 1166 -10.62 8.26 42.25
CA GLU A 1166 -9.23 8.61 41.92
C GLU A 1166 -8.67 9.72 42.85
N LYS A 1167 -9.52 10.66 43.30
CA LYS A 1167 -9.12 11.69 44.29
C LYS A 1167 -8.94 11.12 45.71
N LYS A 1168 -9.54 9.98 46.04
CA LYS A 1168 -9.37 9.26 47.32
C LYS A 1168 -8.13 8.37 47.32
N TRP A 1169 -7.70 7.85 46.16
CA TRP A 1169 -6.60 6.88 46.06
C TRP A 1169 -5.31 7.30 46.79
N PRO A 1170 -4.77 8.53 46.64
CA PRO A 1170 -3.55 8.91 47.33
C PRO A 1170 -3.69 8.94 48.86
N LEU A 1171 -4.87 9.29 49.37
CA LEU A 1171 -5.15 9.32 50.80
C LEU A 1171 -5.28 7.91 51.38
N ALA A 1172 -5.91 6.99 50.64
CA ALA A 1172 -6.02 5.59 51.03
C ALA A 1172 -4.66 4.87 51.04
N VAL A 1173 -3.81 5.11 50.04
CA VAL A 1173 -2.43 4.60 50.00
C VAL A 1173 -1.61 5.13 51.18
N ASP A 1174 -1.74 6.42 51.51
CA ASP A 1174 -1.04 7.00 52.67
C ASP A 1174 -1.55 6.45 54.01
N GLU A 1175 -2.84 6.14 54.13
CA GLU A 1175 -3.41 5.53 55.33
C GLU A 1175 -2.90 4.10 55.56
N VAL A 1176 -2.83 3.26 54.52
CA VAL A 1176 -2.35 1.88 54.65
C VAL A 1176 -0.84 1.80 54.88
N ILE A 1177 -0.04 2.66 54.22
CA ILE A 1177 1.40 2.77 54.52
C ILE A 1177 1.59 3.16 55.98
N LYS A 1178 0.84 4.14 56.50
CA LYS A 1178 0.98 4.59 57.89
C LYS A 1178 0.65 3.47 58.89
N LYS A 1179 -0.41 2.69 58.64
CA LYS A 1179 -0.78 1.52 59.47
C LYS A 1179 0.32 0.46 59.47
N GLU A 1180 0.86 0.14 58.30
CA GLU A 1180 1.94 -0.84 58.15
C GLU A 1180 3.23 -0.39 58.88
N VAL A 1181 3.60 0.89 58.74
CA VAL A 1181 4.73 1.50 59.46
C VAL A 1181 4.52 1.50 60.98
N GLU A 1182 3.29 1.70 61.47
CA GLU A 1182 2.96 1.65 62.90
C GLU A 1182 3.05 0.23 63.50
N ILE A 1183 2.91 -0.82 62.68
CA ILE A 1183 2.98 -2.23 63.11
C ILE A 1183 4.39 -2.81 62.95
N HIS A 1184 5.03 -2.55 61.81
CA HIS A 1184 6.27 -3.22 61.39
C HIS A 1184 7.49 -2.29 61.22
N GLY A 1185 7.34 -0.97 61.45
CA GLY A 1185 8.41 0.03 61.28
C GLY A 1185 8.76 0.36 59.81
N GLY A 1186 8.01 -0.22 58.87
CA GLY A 1186 8.18 -0.14 57.42
C GLY A 1186 7.29 -1.18 56.74
N VAL A 1187 7.33 -1.26 55.42
CA VAL A 1187 6.58 -2.28 54.66
C VAL A 1187 7.39 -3.57 54.62
N LYS A 1188 6.80 -4.66 55.10
CA LYS A 1188 7.43 -5.99 55.12
C LYS A 1188 7.32 -6.67 53.75
N PHE A 1189 8.38 -7.39 53.34
CA PHE A 1189 8.34 -8.31 52.21
C PHE A 1189 8.98 -9.64 52.63
N ASP A 1190 8.37 -10.75 52.20
CA ASP A 1190 8.89 -12.09 52.45
C ASP A 1190 9.22 -12.77 51.11
N GLY A 1191 10.45 -13.27 51.00
CA GLY A 1191 10.96 -13.93 49.80
C GLY A 1191 11.43 -15.35 50.10
N TRP A 1192 11.28 -16.22 49.10
CA TRP A 1192 11.93 -17.52 49.05
C TRP A 1192 13.17 -17.44 48.17
N VAL A 1193 14.25 -18.09 48.60
CA VAL A 1193 15.47 -18.27 47.81
C VAL A 1193 15.84 -19.74 47.83
N LEU A 1194 15.65 -20.42 46.71
CA LEU A 1194 15.98 -21.82 46.53
C LEU A 1194 17.41 -21.95 45.99
N LEU A 1195 18.26 -22.63 46.75
CA LEU A 1195 19.62 -23.01 46.37
C LEU A 1195 19.61 -24.46 45.90
N VAL A 1196 20.14 -24.74 44.70
CA VAL A 1196 20.16 -26.08 44.08
C VAL A 1196 21.50 -26.36 43.43
N GLN A 1197 22.13 -27.48 43.76
CA GLN A 1197 23.27 -28.01 43.00
C GLN A 1197 22.76 -28.91 41.86
N LYS A 1198 23.26 -28.67 40.64
CA LYS A 1198 23.10 -29.58 39.49
C LYS A 1198 24.03 -30.79 39.63
#